data_AF-A0A523PA73-F1
#
_entry.id   AF-A0A523PA73-F1
#
_cell.length_a   1.000
_cell.length_b   1.000
_cell.length_c   1.000
_cell.angle_alpha   90.00
_cell.angle_beta   90.00
_cell.angle_gamma   90.00
#
_symmetry.space_group_name_H-M   'P 1'
#
loop_
_entity.id
_entity.type
_entity.pdbx_description
1 polymer ?
#
loop_
_entity_poly.entity_id
_entity_poly.type
_entity_poly.pdbx_seq_one_letter_code
_entity_poly.pdbx_strand_id
1 'polypeptide(L)'
;VIMNMPATHRLFPLVARMERGWMADYEDGTDPSDPKTTPDKAPTFRIILENKYSWGPPWYAPTWGLVYFLYNYQDPVDGRFVYRKAFQVFINKSGGRVGKGAIRNFEEVVLANPAPPIKGVERPDDAPTILLPSTTDDLDEVWKQWCTGLREEQQGRIEVPRPYTDWGRYAAMNGDVDIAMEHFEKGLVADPGDVELLMSFADLLAGKLKNPDRAAKLVMEAIHHLEAEEEPDQKKIATAEKALSKLDPKLKTLAKVRDEMAVSARSIVQRYRAADLSMMVMDVSWKLGSNLDLPDLYDAYEEALRQSRKSLDIWSLAYDEHSLKGWNAAETAAWQPEGSALVANNGTFSEDGFDFKVLTLDKVTSGDFSMEAEIQAEKGEVNFCGFVFGRKGPMNLHGLILFPGRTVEAGVAESGFVDLTSFYGGSEFKVWRHVPVNLTVAEGRSATGQWRKLRLDVNGRNVDMWWDGELLSTHEFPSVDVLRGSFGLICGPGTARFKNIRYLARDPRDPGGRIVRDMRMAELEEQGGGAIGGSYLGRVPPFPSVARWVQGEPRERWDERGDVPQLLVFFSIVQNDMVRIDRWLMSLARKTRAIGLEFVCICEFTNDAELEAYLAEHPLPGSVGIDAKDPLVMGIGDSFEAYSIQRFNLPRVLLLDVDQTVAWEGDPGFVAGQLYDPDVPTFLAAPLEDLAAKRQLKAVAAWARAWEGAKSALHDGDVAAAAQVMLESKMFDRRYSKAVAEAQNQLDALLAAVDAIQMAGEAFQREGTEPAIEALVEWAPLVGREIPAKVLKRELKAVRTGRLAKQWKTALRLAEKIVTYKGKEPAERARENLDSMRALEGRFAQALTAELEEAVAIDAWDRCRRIVSDAPNRPRVWLAREYFGW
;
A
#
# COMPACT_ATOMS: atom_id res chain seq x y z
N VAL A 1 -13.08 -16.03 16.72
CA VAL A 1 -12.46 -16.96 15.75
C VAL A 1 -11.02 -17.17 16.19
N ILE A 2 -10.62 -18.40 16.52
CA ILE A 2 -9.19 -18.72 16.67
C ILE A 2 -8.70 -18.95 15.25
N MET A 3 -8.20 -17.91 14.59
CA MET A 3 -7.59 -18.08 13.27
C MET A 3 -6.34 -18.95 13.43
N ASN A 4 -6.16 -19.93 12.54
CA ASN A 4 -4.96 -20.76 12.49
C ASN A 4 -3.79 -19.93 11.95
N MET A 5 -3.39 -18.94 12.73
CA MET A 5 -2.28 -18.04 12.43
C MET A 5 -0.95 -18.79 12.55
N PRO A 6 0.08 -18.40 11.78
CA PRO A 6 1.38 -19.02 11.90
C PRO A 6 1.97 -18.80 13.29
N ALA A 7 2.43 -19.87 13.92
CA ALA A 7 3.08 -19.82 15.23
C ALA A 7 4.54 -19.40 15.04
N THR A 8 4.83 -18.10 15.13
CA THR A 8 6.16 -17.53 14.84
C THR A 8 7.28 -18.16 15.67
N HIS A 9 7.02 -18.45 16.96
CA HIS A 9 7.96 -19.16 17.85
C HIS A 9 8.31 -20.59 17.40
N ARG A 10 7.59 -21.17 16.43
CA ARG A 10 7.86 -22.48 15.81
C ARG A 10 8.39 -22.33 14.38
N LEU A 11 7.76 -21.46 13.61
CA LEU A 11 8.12 -21.20 12.21
C LEU A 11 9.56 -20.71 12.07
N PHE A 12 9.96 -19.70 12.84
CA PHE A 12 11.28 -19.08 12.69
C PHE A 12 12.42 -20.06 13.02
N PRO A 13 12.37 -20.80 14.15
CA PRO A 13 13.37 -21.84 14.42
C PRO A 13 13.40 -22.95 13.35
N LEU A 14 12.25 -23.36 12.83
CA LEU A 14 12.18 -24.39 11.79
C LEU A 14 12.91 -23.94 10.51
N VAL A 15 12.60 -22.75 10.00
CA VAL A 15 13.24 -22.23 8.79
C VAL A 15 14.75 -22.04 8.99
N ALA A 16 15.17 -21.53 10.14
CA ALA A 16 16.60 -21.39 10.47
C ALA A 16 17.35 -22.73 10.43
N ARG A 17 16.69 -23.83 10.85
CA ARG A 17 17.26 -25.18 10.73
C ARG A 17 17.28 -25.67 9.28
N MET A 18 16.23 -25.39 8.48
CA MET A 18 16.17 -25.75 7.06
C MET A 18 17.25 -25.04 6.23
N GLU A 19 17.63 -23.82 6.61
CA GLU A 19 18.74 -23.06 6.00
C GLU A 19 20.10 -23.72 6.26
N ARG A 20 20.30 -24.32 7.44
CA ARG A 20 21.51 -25.09 7.77
C ARG A 20 21.54 -26.48 7.12
N GLY A 21 20.42 -26.90 6.52
CA GLY A 21 20.29 -28.14 5.77
C GLY A 21 19.40 -29.18 6.45
N TRP A 22 19.38 -30.36 5.85
CA TRP A 22 18.55 -31.49 6.29
C TRP A 22 19.34 -32.48 7.14
N MET A 23 18.66 -33.07 8.12
CA MET A 23 19.18 -34.17 8.94
C MET A 23 19.36 -35.44 8.09
N ALA A 24 20.40 -36.21 8.39
CA ALA A 24 20.66 -37.49 7.72
C ALA A 24 19.72 -38.61 8.17
N ASP A 25 19.35 -38.63 9.46
CA ASP A 25 18.42 -39.57 10.06
C ASP A 25 17.74 -38.96 11.31
N TYR A 26 16.95 -39.75 12.05
CA TYR A 26 16.20 -39.27 13.21
C TYR A 26 17.06 -39.09 14.48
N GLU A 27 18.31 -39.56 14.49
CA GLU A 27 19.25 -39.44 15.61
C GLU A 27 20.22 -38.26 15.41
N ASP A 28 20.37 -37.77 14.18
CA ASP A 28 21.26 -36.66 13.81
C ASP A 28 21.04 -35.39 14.68
N GLY A 29 22.07 -35.01 15.43
CA GLY A 29 22.04 -33.83 16.31
C GLY A 29 21.19 -34.00 17.59
N THR A 30 20.74 -35.21 17.92
CA THR A 30 20.08 -35.53 19.20
C THR A 30 21.01 -36.32 20.12
N ASP A 31 21.07 -35.93 21.40
CA ASP A 31 21.80 -36.70 22.43
C ASP A 31 20.80 -37.58 23.20
N PRO A 32 20.91 -38.92 23.15
CA PRO A 32 20.05 -39.82 23.92
C PRO A 32 20.11 -39.61 25.44
N SER A 33 21.19 -39.00 25.94
CA SER A 33 21.42 -38.71 27.36
C SER A 33 20.89 -37.35 27.82
N ASP A 34 20.61 -36.41 26.89
CA ASP A 34 19.95 -35.15 27.16
C ASP A 34 18.79 -34.89 26.18
N PRO A 35 17.53 -35.22 26.55
CA PRO A 35 16.35 -35.03 25.71
C PRO A 35 16.01 -33.55 25.44
N LYS A 36 16.74 -32.59 25.99
CA LYS A 36 16.63 -31.15 25.69
C LYS A 36 17.55 -30.70 24.54
N THR A 37 18.47 -31.56 24.11
CA THR A 37 19.38 -31.27 22.99
C THR A 37 18.58 -31.03 21.73
N THR A 38 18.83 -29.89 21.10
CA THR A 38 18.06 -29.44 19.92
C THR A 38 18.94 -29.58 18.67
N PRO A 39 18.51 -30.34 17.64
CA PRO A 39 19.28 -30.49 16.41
C PRO A 39 19.50 -29.16 15.69
N ASP A 40 20.68 -29.00 15.11
CA ASP A 40 21.05 -27.79 14.36
C ASP A 40 20.40 -27.73 12.97
N LYS A 41 20.12 -28.90 12.37
CA LYS A 41 19.51 -29.08 11.03
C LYS A 41 18.03 -29.44 11.15
N ALA A 42 17.27 -29.26 10.06
CA ALA A 42 15.86 -29.61 10.04
C ALA A 42 15.67 -31.08 9.67
N PRO A 43 14.72 -31.80 10.28
CA PRO A 43 14.35 -33.12 9.79
C PRO A 43 13.59 -32.99 8.46
N THR A 44 13.78 -33.97 7.57
CA THR A 44 12.99 -34.09 6.34
C THR A 44 11.55 -34.50 6.64
N PHE A 45 10.64 -34.30 5.69
CA PHE A 45 9.27 -34.81 5.72
C PHE A 45 9.24 -36.30 6.05
N ARG A 46 10.15 -37.06 5.42
CA ARG A 46 10.30 -38.49 5.66
C ARG A 46 10.60 -38.79 7.13
N ILE A 47 11.59 -38.12 7.73
CA ILE A 47 11.97 -38.36 9.14
C ILE A 47 10.78 -38.11 10.06
N ILE A 48 10.03 -37.02 9.84
CA ILE A 48 8.87 -36.67 10.67
C ILE A 48 7.74 -37.72 10.52
N LEU A 49 7.45 -38.15 9.29
CA LEU A 49 6.39 -39.13 9.00
C LEU A 49 6.72 -40.55 9.44
N GLU A 50 8.00 -40.96 9.41
CA GLU A 50 8.40 -42.27 9.90
C GLU A 50 8.16 -42.44 11.41
N ASN A 51 8.10 -41.33 12.15
CA ASN A 51 7.75 -41.24 13.57
C ASN A 51 8.59 -42.20 14.45
N LYS A 52 9.89 -42.31 14.15
CA LYS A 52 10.87 -43.15 14.88
C LYS A 52 11.51 -42.42 16.07
N TYR A 53 11.26 -41.13 16.22
CA TYR A 53 11.84 -40.29 17.27
C TYR A 53 11.02 -40.34 18.58
N SER A 54 11.68 -40.02 19.70
CA SER A 54 10.99 -39.83 20.97
C SER A 54 10.36 -38.44 21.04
N TRP A 55 9.08 -38.35 21.41
CA TRP A 55 8.36 -37.08 21.54
C TRP A 55 9.07 -36.13 22.52
N GLY A 56 9.40 -34.91 22.07
CA GLY A 56 10.12 -33.94 22.89
C GLY A 56 10.26 -32.54 22.25
N PRO A 57 10.71 -31.53 23.04
CA PRO A 57 10.90 -30.12 22.62
C PRO A 57 11.52 -29.94 21.22
N PRO A 58 12.55 -30.70 20.83
CA PRO A 58 13.22 -30.55 19.53
C PRO A 58 12.33 -30.81 18.30
N TRP A 59 11.31 -31.66 18.46
CA TRP A 59 10.44 -32.16 17.39
C TRP A 59 9.11 -31.41 17.25
N TYR A 60 8.74 -30.55 18.21
CA TYR A 60 7.47 -29.82 18.14
C TYR A 60 7.39 -28.83 16.98
N ALA A 61 8.46 -28.06 16.71
CA ALA A 61 8.45 -27.07 15.64
C ALA A 61 8.39 -27.73 14.24
N PRO A 62 9.21 -28.75 13.91
CA PRO A 62 9.08 -29.47 12.64
C PRO A 62 7.73 -30.16 12.45
N THR A 63 7.22 -30.87 13.46
CA THR A 63 5.91 -31.56 13.37
C THR A 63 4.77 -30.56 13.20
N TRP A 64 4.81 -29.41 13.89
CA TRP A 64 3.88 -28.32 13.64
C TRP A 64 4.01 -27.80 12.21
N GLY A 65 5.22 -27.55 11.72
CA GLY A 65 5.45 -27.00 10.38
C GLY A 65 4.93 -27.90 9.27
N LEU A 66 5.08 -29.22 9.40
CA LEU A 66 4.52 -30.21 8.48
C LEU A 66 2.99 -30.14 8.46
N VAL A 67 2.36 -30.22 9.63
CA VAL A 67 0.90 -30.18 9.76
C VAL A 67 0.36 -28.85 9.23
N TYR A 68 1.00 -27.75 9.59
CA TYR A 68 0.60 -26.40 9.20
C TYR A 68 0.72 -26.20 7.69
N PHE A 69 1.80 -26.69 7.06
CA PHE A 69 1.96 -26.68 5.60
C PHE A 69 0.85 -27.49 4.91
N LEU A 70 0.63 -28.75 5.30
CA LEU A 70 -0.38 -29.59 4.65
C LEU A 70 -1.80 -29.05 4.79
N TYR A 71 -2.06 -28.29 5.85
CA TYR A 71 -3.34 -27.64 6.09
C TYR A 71 -3.49 -26.30 5.34
N ASN A 72 -2.40 -25.60 5.01
CA ASN A 72 -2.44 -24.22 4.51
C ASN A 72 -1.70 -23.97 3.18
N TYR A 73 -1.13 -24.99 2.54
CA TYR A 73 -0.57 -24.85 1.18
C TYR A 73 -1.72 -24.63 0.17
N GLN A 74 -1.70 -23.47 -0.49
CA GLN A 74 -2.80 -22.97 -1.31
C GLN A 74 -2.34 -22.60 -2.72
N ASP A 75 -3.25 -22.73 -3.69
CA ASP A 75 -3.06 -22.15 -5.02
C ASP A 75 -3.28 -20.63 -4.97
N PRO A 76 -2.34 -19.82 -5.49
CA PRO A 76 -2.47 -18.37 -5.45
C PRO A 76 -3.62 -17.83 -6.31
N VAL A 77 -4.13 -18.63 -7.26
CA VAL A 77 -5.18 -18.17 -8.19
C VAL A 77 -6.57 -18.50 -7.64
N ASP A 78 -6.85 -19.77 -7.38
CA ASP A 78 -8.19 -20.21 -6.98
C ASP A 78 -8.37 -20.39 -5.45
N GLY A 79 -7.30 -20.20 -4.67
CA GLY A 79 -7.35 -20.23 -3.21
C GLY A 79 -7.57 -21.62 -2.60
N ARG A 80 -7.60 -22.69 -3.41
CA ARG A 80 -7.88 -24.06 -2.92
C ARG A 80 -6.76 -24.54 -2.01
N PHE A 81 -7.12 -25.23 -0.93
CA PHE A 81 -6.16 -25.93 -0.08
C PHE A 81 -5.76 -27.26 -0.73
N VAL A 82 -4.51 -27.33 -1.21
CA VAL A 82 -4.03 -28.42 -2.07
C VAL A 82 -4.10 -29.78 -1.38
N TYR A 83 -3.56 -29.87 -0.16
CA TYR A 83 -3.39 -31.16 0.53
C TYR A 83 -4.36 -31.38 1.69
N ARG A 84 -5.06 -30.35 2.17
CA ARG A 84 -5.84 -30.38 3.42
C ARG A 84 -6.83 -31.56 3.49
N LYS A 85 -7.63 -31.76 2.43
CA LYS A 85 -8.65 -32.82 2.39
C LYS A 85 -8.01 -34.21 2.38
N ALA A 86 -6.98 -34.41 1.56
CA ALA A 86 -6.26 -35.66 1.47
C ALA A 86 -5.49 -35.99 2.76
N PHE A 87 -4.94 -34.97 3.41
CA PHE A 87 -4.29 -35.09 4.71
C PHE A 87 -5.27 -35.45 5.83
N GLN A 88 -6.49 -34.89 5.83
CA GLN A 88 -7.53 -35.31 6.77
C GLN A 88 -7.90 -36.79 6.59
N VAL A 89 -7.97 -37.27 5.33
CA VAL A 89 -8.18 -38.69 5.03
C VAL A 89 -7.02 -39.53 5.55
N PHE A 90 -5.78 -39.07 5.38
CA PHE A 90 -4.59 -39.72 5.91
C PHE A 90 -4.67 -39.83 7.44
N ILE A 91 -4.96 -38.75 8.18
CA ILE A 91 -5.11 -38.76 9.64
C ILE A 91 -6.19 -39.76 10.08
N ASN A 92 -7.36 -39.73 9.43
CA ASN A 92 -8.48 -40.59 9.80
C ASN A 92 -8.22 -42.08 9.49
N LYS A 93 -7.31 -42.40 8.56
CA LYS A 93 -7.00 -43.77 8.11
C LYS A 93 -5.63 -44.29 8.52
N SER A 94 -4.76 -43.48 9.15
CA SER A 94 -3.33 -43.80 9.28
C SER A 94 -3.02 -45.00 10.18
N GLY A 95 -3.97 -45.46 11.01
CA GLY A 95 -3.95 -46.79 11.63
C GLY A 95 -2.68 -47.16 12.40
N GLY A 96 -1.92 -46.19 12.91
CA GLY A 96 -0.67 -46.43 13.67
C GLY A 96 0.51 -46.94 12.84
N ARG A 97 0.53 -46.72 11.52
CA ARG A 97 1.66 -47.11 10.66
C ARG A 97 2.90 -46.27 10.97
N VAL A 98 4.07 -46.91 11.03
CA VAL A 98 5.39 -46.28 11.28
C VAL A 98 6.42 -46.71 10.21
N GLY A 99 7.52 -45.97 10.09
CA GLY A 99 8.60 -46.27 9.14
C GLY A 99 8.18 -46.26 7.66
N LYS A 100 8.78 -47.10 6.82
CA LYS A 100 8.55 -47.12 5.35
C LYS A 100 7.08 -47.29 4.95
N GLY A 101 6.27 -47.98 5.77
CA GLY A 101 4.84 -48.14 5.53
C GLY A 101 4.03 -46.85 5.73
N ALA A 102 4.51 -45.92 6.55
CA ALA A 102 3.90 -44.60 6.73
C ALA A 102 4.18 -43.70 5.52
N ILE A 103 5.41 -43.73 4.98
CA ILE A 103 5.82 -42.96 3.79
C ILE A 103 5.00 -43.34 2.57
N ARG A 104 4.99 -44.62 2.22
CA ARG A 104 4.21 -45.11 1.08
C ARG A 104 2.73 -44.74 1.19
N ASN A 105 2.16 -44.89 2.38
CA ASN A 105 0.76 -44.50 2.62
C ASN A 105 0.54 -42.99 2.48
N PHE A 106 1.48 -42.16 2.91
CA PHE A 106 1.39 -40.72 2.77
C PHE A 106 1.46 -40.29 1.30
N GLU A 107 2.39 -40.86 0.54
CA GLU A 107 2.53 -40.59 -0.89
C GLU A 107 1.28 -41.02 -1.67
N GLU A 108 0.77 -42.23 -1.39
CA GLU A 108 -0.44 -42.77 -2.04
C GLU A 108 -1.73 -42.03 -1.65
N VAL A 109 -1.84 -41.52 -0.43
CA VAL A 109 -3.08 -40.90 0.08
C VAL A 109 -3.07 -39.38 -0.08
N VAL A 110 -1.95 -38.71 0.19
CA VAL A 110 -1.84 -37.25 0.21
C VAL A 110 -1.26 -36.72 -1.10
N LEU A 111 -0.04 -37.14 -1.47
CA LEU A 111 0.66 -36.56 -2.62
C LEU A 111 0.07 -36.99 -3.96
N ALA A 112 -0.45 -38.21 -4.06
CA ALA A 112 -1.14 -38.69 -5.27
C ALA A 112 -2.56 -38.09 -5.44
N ASN A 113 -3.09 -37.39 -4.44
CA ASN A 113 -4.46 -36.87 -4.46
C ASN A 113 -4.54 -35.38 -4.06
N PRO A 114 -3.79 -34.47 -4.72
CA PRO A 114 -4.00 -33.04 -4.50
C PRO A 114 -5.42 -32.63 -4.93
N ALA A 115 -5.99 -31.64 -4.26
CA ALA A 115 -7.29 -31.09 -4.65
C ALA A 115 -7.24 -30.59 -6.11
N PRO A 116 -8.19 -30.94 -6.99
CA PRO A 116 -8.18 -30.50 -8.39
C PRO A 116 -8.49 -29.00 -8.52
N PRO A 117 -8.13 -28.34 -9.65
CA PRO A 117 -8.43 -26.93 -9.86
C PRO A 117 -9.92 -26.66 -9.81
N ILE A 118 -10.31 -25.49 -9.31
CA ILE A 118 -11.74 -25.14 -9.23
C ILE A 118 -12.27 -24.91 -10.65
N LYS A 119 -13.31 -25.66 -11.02
CA LYS A 119 -13.90 -25.59 -12.35
C LYS A 119 -14.50 -24.20 -12.61
N GLY A 120 -14.12 -23.57 -13.72
CA GLY A 120 -14.65 -22.26 -14.13
C GLY A 120 -13.82 -21.07 -13.65
N VAL A 121 -12.68 -21.31 -12.98
CA VAL A 121 -11.67 -20.28 -12.70
C VAL A 121 -10.61 -20.34 -13.80
N GLU A 122 -10.43 -19.25 -14.53
CA GLU A 122 -9.37 -19.12 -15.54
C GLU A 122 -8.05 -18.78 -14.85
N ARG A 123 -6.96 -19.47 -15.25
CA ARG A 123 -5.62 -19.20 -14.75
C ARG A 123 -4.94 -18.21 -15.70
N PRO A 124 -4.49 -17.03 -15.22
CA PRO A 124 -3.66 -16.13 -16.02
C PRO A 124 -2.38 -16.82 -16.49
N ASP A 125 -1.92 -16.51 -17.70
CA ASP A 125 -0.72 -17.13 -18.30
C ASP A 125 0.57 -16.84 -17.50
N ASP A 126 0.60 -15.72 -16.78
CA ASP A 126 1.69 -15.27 -15.92
C ASP A 126 1.56 -15.72 -14.46
N ALA A 127 0.50 -16.43 -14.10
CA ALA A 127 0.27 -16.85 -12.71
C ALA A 127 1.30 -17.90 -12.25
N PRO A 128 1.87 -17.79 -11.03
CA PRO A 128 2.90 -18.71 -10.53
C PRO A 128 2.42 -20.15 -10.53
N THR A 129 3.11 -21.09 -11.19
CA THR A 129 2.72 -22.50 -11.21
C THR A 129 2.80 -23.13 -9.82
N ILE A 130 1.74 -23.81 -9.38
CA ILE A 130 1.77 -24.54 -8.12
C ILE A 130 2.57 -25.85 -8.26
N LEU A 131 3.53 -26.06 -7.37
CA LEU A 131 4.33 -27.28 -7.34
C LEU A 131 3.56 -28.41 -6.64
N LEU A 132 3.46 -29.56 -7.32
CA LEU A 132 2.75 -30.76 -6.87
C LEU A 132 3.70 -31.97 -6.85
N PRO A 133 4.60 -32.06 -5.86
CA PRO A 133 5.53 -33.19 -5.72
C PRO A 133 4.78 -34.50 -5.50
N SER A 134 5.34 -35.59 -6.04
CA SER A 134 4.77 -36.94 -5.97
C SER A 134 5.44 -37.82 -4.90
N THR A 135 6.60 -37.42 -4.40
CA THR A 135 7.35 -38.13 -3.36
C THR A 135 7.59 -37.25 -2.14
N THR A 136 7.81 -37.88 -0.99
CA THR A 136 8.17 -37.18 0.25
C THR A 136 9.52 -36.46 0.16
N ASP A 137 10.43 -36.95 -0.68
CA ASP A 137 11.76 -36.34 -0.85
C ASP A 137 11.66 -35.06 -1.71
N ASP A 138 10.84 -35.06 -2.77
CA ASP A 138 10.60 -33.86 -3.59
C ASP A 138 9.81 -32.77 -2.83
N LEU A 139 9.04 -33.18 -1.82
CA LEU A 139 8.23 -32.29 -1.01
C LEU A 139 9.07 -31.42 -0.05
N ASP A 140 10.26 -31.87 0.34
CA ASP A 140 11.13 -31.13 1.26
C ASP A 140 11.48 -29.73 0.73
N GLU A 141 11.78 -29.62 -0.57
CA GLU A 141 12.14 -28.34 -1.18
C GLU A 141 10.92 -27.41 -1.27
N VAL A 142 9.75 -27.93 -1.67
CA VAL A 142 8.50 -27.16 -1.72
C VAL A 142 8.12 -26.67 -0.32
N TRP A 143 8.26 -27.53 0.69
CA TRP A 143 7.99 -27.17 2.08
C TRP A 143 8.93 -26.10 2.61
N LYS A 144 10.23 -26.21 2.31
CA LYS A 144 11.24 -25.23 2.69
C LYS A 144 10.95 -23.88 2.04
N GLN A 145 10.67 -23.85 0.74
CA GLN A 145 10.32 -22.61 0.03
C GLN A 145 9.08 -21.97 0.62
N TRP A 146 8.02 -22.75 0.88
CA TRP A 146 6.79 -22.24 1.48
C TRP A 146 6.99 -21.71 2.91
N CYS A 147 7.72 -22.42 3.77
CA CYS A 147 8.00 -21.96 5.13
C CYS A 147 8.87 -20.71 5.13
N THR A 148 9.84 -20.61 4.21
CA THR A 148 10.69 -19.43 4.02
C THR A 148 9.86 -18.22 3.61
N GLY A 149 9.01 -18.36 2.58
CA GLY A 149 8.12 -17.27 2.15
C GLY A 149 7.14 -16.85 3.24
N LEU A 150 6.56 -17.81 3.98
CA LEU A 150 5.70 -17.50 5.13
C LEU A 150 6.45 -16.75 6.24
N ARG A 151 7.72 -17.09 6.51
CA ARG A 151 8.55 -16.33 7.46
C ARG A 151 8.78 -14.90 6.97
N GLU A 152 9.10 -14.72 5.68
CA GLU A 152 9.33 -13.41 5.06
C GLU A 152 8.07 -12.53 5.10
N GLU A 153 6.90 -13.11 4.86
CA GLU A 153 5.60 -12.42 5.01
C GLU A 153 5.38 -11.98 6.47
N GLN A 154 5.62 -12.88 7.44
CA GLN A 154 5.47 -12.56 8.86
C GLN A 154 6.50 -11.54 9.38
N GLN A 155 7.56 -11.30 8.61
CA GLN A 155 8.54 -10.24 8.84
C GLN A 155 8.17 -8.93 8.12
N GLY A 156 7.24 -8.96 7.18
CA GLY A 156 6.93 -7.83 6.29
C GLY A 156 8.01 -7.57 5.23
N ARG A 157 8.85 -8.57 4.91
CA ARG A 157 9.82 -8.50 3.80
C ARG A 157 9.14 -8.58 2.45
N ILE A 158 8.09 -9.40 2.37
CA ILE A 158 7.26 -9.57 1.19
C ILE A 158 5.81 -9.34 1.57
N GLU A 159 5.05 -8.78 0.64
CA GLU A 159 3.60 -8.73 0.72
C GLU A 159 3.03 -9.75 -0.25
N VAL A 160 2.19 -10.66 0.25
CA VAL A 160 1.55 -11.69 -0.58
C VAL A 160 0.09 -11.31 -0.77
N PRO A 161 -0.32 -10.89 -1.98
CA PRO A 161 -1.72 -10.56 -2.23
C PRO A 161 -2.59 -11.79 -2.04
N ARG A 162 -3.65 -11.64 -1.26
CA ARG A 162 -4.65 -12.70 -1.02
C ARG A 162 -6.03 -12.15 -1.36
N PRO A 163 -6.58 -12.44 -2.55
CA PRO A 163 -7.90 -11.99 -2.94
C PRO A 163 -8.98 -12.83 -2.24
N TYR A 164 -9.12 -12.64 -0.93
CA TYR A 164 -10.00 -13.43 -0.07
C TYR A 164 -11.46 -13.44 -0.53
N THR A 165 -11.94 -12.32 -1.09
CA THR A 165 -13.28 -12.21 -1.68
C THR A 165 -13.47 -13.21 -2.83
N ASP A 166 -12.54 -13.25 -3.78
CA ASP A 166 -12.60 -14.15 -4.93
C ASP A 166 -12.38 -15.61 -4.52
N TRP A 167 -11.38 -15.88 -3.68
CA TRP A 167 -11.14 -17.22 -3.14
C TRP A 167 -12.36 -17.77 -2.38
N GLY A 168 -13.04 -16.92 -1.60
CA GLY A 168 -14.29 -17.27 -0.93
C GLY A 168 -15.40 -17.63 -1.92
N ARG A 169 -15.56 -16.84 -2.99
CA ARG A 169 -16.53 -17.10 -4.08
C ARG A 169 -16.22 -18.38 -4.84
N TYR A 170 -14.96 -18.63 -5.18
CA TYR A 170 -14.53 -19.84 -5.88
C TYR A 170 -14.77 -21.09 -5.04
N ALA A 171 -14.42 -21.05 -3.75
CA ALA A 171 -14.72 -22.14 -2.83
C ALA A 171 -16.24 -22.39 -2.70
N ALA A 172 -17.04 -21.32 -2.61
CA ALA A 172 -18.50 -21.43 -2.55
C ALA A 172 -19.09 -22.03 -3.85
N MET A 173 -18.56 -21.63 -5.01
CA MET A 173 -18.90 -22.17 -6.33
C MET A 173 -18.56 -23.66 -6.43
N ASN A 174 -17.43 -24.07 -5.86
CA ASN A 174 -17.01 -25.47 -5.77
C ASN A 174 -17.82 -26.29 -4.75
N GLY A 175 -18.62 -25.64 -3.92
CA GLY A 175 -19.43 -26.26 -2.86
C GLY A 175 -18.68 -26.49 -1.54
N ASP A 176 -17.46 -25.98 -1.39
CA ASP A 176 -16.65 -26.08 -0.18
C ASP A 176 -16.99 -24.95 0.81
N VAL A 177 -18.17 -25.03 1.41
CA VAL A 177 -18.75 -23.96 2.23
C VAL A 177 -17.89 -23.57 3.43
N ASP A 178 -17.25 -24.53 4.10
CA ASP A 178 -16.37 -24.25 5.26
C ASP A 178 -15.10 -23.49 4.84
N ILE A 179 -14.54 -23.83 3.68
CA ILE A 179 -13.37 -23.14 3.11
C ILE A 179 -13.75 -21.72 2.68
N ALA A 180 -14.91 -21.56 2.06
CA ALA A 180 -15.42 -20.25 1.69
C ALA A 180 -15.59 -19.35 2.92
N MET A 181 -16.15 -19.87 4.01
CA MET A 181 -16.28 -19.16 5.28
C MET A 181 -14.91 -18.77 5.86
N GLU A 182 -13.92 -19.68 5.84
CA GLU A 182 -12.57 -19.37 6.31
C GLU A 182 -11.91 -18.24 5.51
N HIS A 183 -12.05 -18.24 4.18
CA HIS A 183 -11.52 -17.18 3.31
C HIS A 183 -12.17 -15.82 3.61
N PHE A 184 -13.50 -15.78 3.70
CA PHE A 184 -14.19 -14.55 4.05
C PHE A 184 -13.83 -14.05 5.45
N GLU A 185 -13.69 -14.94 6.45
CA GLU A 185 -13.26 -14.54 7.79
C GLU A 185 -11.83 -13.98 7.81
N LYS A 186 -10.90 -14.56 7.03
CA LYS A 186 -9.54 -14.01 6.88
C LYS A 186 -9.57 -12.65 6.21
N GLY A 187 -10.38 -12.50 5.16
CA GLY A 187 -10.50 -11.23 4.46
C GLY A 187 -11.13 -10.13 5.32
N LEU A 188 -12.13 -10.44 6.16
CA LEU A 188 -12.67 -9.47 7.13
C LEU A 188 -11.64 -8.98 8.15
N VAL A 189 -10.62 -9.79 8.49
CA VAL A 189 -9.56 -9.35 9.38
C VAL A 189 -8.51 -8.53 8.64
N ALA A 190 -8.26 -8.84 7.36
CA ALA A 190 -7.33 -8.09 6.52
C ALA A 190 -7.91 -6.72 6.13
N ASP A 191 -9.17 -6.69 5.74
CA ASP A 191 -9.92 -5.49 5.36
C ASP A 191 -11.38 -5.60 5.85
N PRO A 192 -11.70 -5.08 7.05
CA PRO A 192 -13.05 -5.06 7.58
C PRO A 192 -14.03 -4.21 6.75
N GLY A 193 -13.52 -3.26 5.96
CA GLY A 193 -14.31 -2.28 5.21
C GLY A 193 -14.68 -2.72 3.78
N ASP A 194 -14.22 -3.88 3.33
CA ASP A 194 -14.54 -4.39 1.99
C ASP A 194 -16.04 -4.75 1.89
N VAL A 195 -16.82 -3.81 1.35
CA VAL A 195 -18.26 -3.93 1.11
C VAL A 195 -18.59 -5.15 0.24
N GLU A 196 -17.76 -5.44 -0.77
CA GLU A 196 -17.98 -6.55 -1.67
C GLU A 196 -17.77 -7.89 -0.96
N LEU A 197 -16.75 -7.96 -0.10
CA LEU A 197 -16.51 -9.10 0.77
C LEU A 197 -17.67 -9.32 1.74
N LEU A 198 -18.07 -8.27 2.46
CA LEU A 198 -19.16 -8.30 3.44
C LEU A 198 -20.46 -8.83 2.82
N MET A 199 -20.82 -8.31 1.65
CA MET A 199 -22.01 -8.74 0.91
C MET A 199 -21.89 -10.18 0.39
N SER A 200 -20.74 -10.56 -0.16
CA SER A 200 -20.52 -11.92 -0.66
C SER A 200 -20.58 -12.96 0.47
N PHE A 201 -20.05 -12.61 1.64
CA PHE A 201 -20.07 -13.48 2.81
C PHE A 201 -21.49 -13.56 3.41
N ALA A 202 -22.22 -12.45 3.46
CA ALA A 202 -23.62 -12.43 3.88
C ALA A 202 -24.48 -13.36 2.99
N ASP A 203 -24.29 -13.31 1.68
CA ASP A 203 -25.00 -14.17 0.72
C ASP A 203 -24.69 -15.66 0.95
N LEU A 204 -23.43 -16.02 1.22
CA LEU A 204 -23.05 -17.39 1.59
C LEU A 204 -23.75 -17.82 2.89
N LEU A 205 -23.72 -16.97 3.91
CA LEU A 205 -24.30 -17.26 5.22
C LEU A 205 -25.81 -17.46 5.15
N ALA A 206 -26.52 -16.60 4.42
CA ALA A 206 -27.96 -16.67 4.24
C ALA A 206 -28.37 -17.85 3.35
N GLY A 207 -27.68 -18.00 2.22
CA GLY A 207 -28.00 -18.97 1.19
C GLY A 207 -27.67 -20.40 1.58
N LYS A 208 -26.40 -20.65 1.93
CA LYS A 208 -25.85 -22.01 2.12
C LYS A 208 -25.80 -22.43 3.58
N LEU A 209 -25.34 -21.56 4.48
CA LEU A 209 -25.16 -21.89 5.91
C LEU A 209 -26.42 -21.65 6.76
N LYS A 210 -27.46 -21.03 6.20
CA LYS A 210 -28.73 -20.71 6.88
C LYS A 210 -28.52 -19.96 8.19
N ASN A 211 -27.58 -19.02 8.20
CA ASN A 211 -27.28 -18.13 9.32
C ASN A 211 -27.67 -16.69 8.96
N PRO A 212 -28.98 -16.38 8.87
CA PRO A 212 -29.47 -15.07 8.46
C PRO A 212 -29.09 -13.97 9.45
N ASP A 213 -28.95 -14.28 10.74
CA ASP A 213 -28.60 -13.30 11.78
C ASP A 213 -27.18 -12.76 11.58
N ARG A 214 -26.21 -13.65 11.36
CA ARG A 214 -24.83 -13.25 11.05
C ARG A 214 -24.75 -12.56 9.69
N ALA A 215 -25.50 -13.05 8.69
CA ALA A 215 -25.56 -12.41 7.38
C ALA A 215 -26.09 -10.97 7.47
N ALA A 216 -27.18 -10.75 8.22
CA ALA A 216 -27.74 -9.43 8.44
C ALA A 216 -26.74 -8.48 9.11
N LYS A 217 -25.93 -8.98 10.06
CA LYS A 217 -24.85 -8.19 10.66
C LYS A 217 -23.84 -7.69 9.63
N LEU A 218 -23.35 -8.56 8.76
CA LEU A 218 -22.39 -8.16 7.73
C LEU A 218 -22.99 -7.17 6.72
N VAL A 219 -24.28 -7.31 6.38
CA VAL A 219 -24.96 -6.35 5.51
C VAL A 219 -25.14 -4.98 6.19
N MET A 220 -25.41 -4.94 7.50
CA MET A 220 -25.46 -3.67 8.25
C MET A 220 -24.09 -2.97 8.25
N GLU A 221 -23.01 -3.73 8.45
CA GLU A 221 -21.64 -3.23 8.41
C GLU A 221 -21.28 -2.70 7.01
N ALA A 222 -21.70 -3.40 5.94
CA ALA A 222 -21.54 -2.95 4.57
C ALA A 222 -22.27 -1.63 4.28
N ILE A 223 -23.49 -1.44 4.81
CA ILE A 223 -24.23 -0.18 4.68
C ILE A 223 -23.49 0.94 5.40
N HIS A 224 -23.00 0.71 6.62
CA HIS A 224 -22.27 1.71 7.38
C HIS A 224 -21.03 2.22 6.62
N HIS A 225 -20.27 1.31 6.00
CA HIS A 225 -19.11 1.69 5.18
C HIS A 225 -19.51 2.48 3.94
N LEU A 226 -20.58 2.09 3.23
CA LEU A 226 -21.08 2.82 2.07
C LEU A 226 -21.59 4.23 2.42
N GLU A 227 -22.19 4.41 3.59
CA GLU A 227 -22.68 5.72 4.06
C GLU A 227 -21.55 6.66 4.51
N ALA A 228 -20.41 6.10 4.91
CA ALA A 228 -19.25 6.85 5.36
C ALA A 228 -18.35 7.33 4.21
N GLU A 229 -18.62 6.94 2.95
CA GLU A 229 -17.89 7.44 1.77
C GLU A 229 -18.17 8.95 1.54
N GLU A 230 -17.20 9.68 1.02
CA GLU A 230 -17.32 11.13 0.77
C GLU A 230 -18.46 11.45 -0.23
N GLU A 231 -18.66 10.58 -1.21
CA GLU A 231 -19.82 10.57 -2.11
C GLU A 231 -20.52 9.20 -2.07
N PRO A 232 -21.52 9.00 -1.19
CA PRO A 232 -22.16 7.70 -1.00
C PRO A 232 -22.86 7.16 -2.26
N ASP A 233 -22.51 5.94 -2.68
CA ASP A 233 -23.19 5.24 -3.79
C ASP A 233 -24.60 4.76 -3.34
N GLN A 234 -25.59 5.61 -3.59
CA GLN A 234 -26.99 5.37 -3.28
C GLN A 234 -27.54 4.07 -3.88
N LYS A 235 -27.00 3.60 -5.01
CA LYS A 235 -27.46 2.35 -5.65
C LYS A 235 -26.94 1.13 -4.89
N LYS A 236 -25.70 1.16 -4.40
CA LYS A 236 -25.15 0.11 -3.55
C LYS A 236 -25.84 0.07 -2.20
N ILE A 237 -26.09 1.23 -1.57
CA ILE A 237 -26.83 1.34 -0.31
C ILE A 237 -28.21 0.69 -0.45
N ALA A 238 -29.00 1.11 -1.46
CA ALA A 238 -30.32 0.55 -1.69
C ALA A 238 -30.31 -0.97 -1.96
N THR A 239 -29.22 -1.48 -2.56
CA THR A 239 -29.04 -2.93 -2.80
C THR A 239 -28.79 -3.67 -1.50
N ALA A 240 -27.91 -3.15 -0.64
CA ALA A 240 -27.61 -3.71 0.67
C ALA A 240 -28.83 -3.65 1.61
N GLU A 241 -29.54 -2.52 1.67
CA GLU A 241 -30.80 -2.38 2.42
C GLU A 241 -31.85 -3.41 1.98
N LYS A 242 -31.98 -3.61 0.66
CA LYS A 242 -32.89 -4.62 0.12
C LYS A 242 -32.47 -6.04 0.51
N ALA A 243 -31.17 -6.34 0.56
CA ALA A 243 -30.67 -7.62 1.07
C ALA A 243 -31.00 -7.78 2.56
N LEU A 244 -30.70 -6.77 3.38
CA LEU A 244 -30.97 -6.75 4.82
C LEU A 244 -32.45 -6.99 5.14
N SER A 245 -33.36 -6.32 4.41
CA SER A 245 -34.80 -6.46 4.60
C SER A 245 -35.33 -7.88 4.35
N LYS A 246 -34.63 -8.67 3.52
CA LYS A 246 -34.97 -10.08 3.26
C LYS A 246 -34.40 -11.02 4.34
N LEU A 247 -33.24 -10.68 4.89
CA LEU A 247 -32.52 -11.51 5.86
C LEU A 247 -33.17 -11.44 7.24
N ASP A 248 -33.65 -10.28 7.65
CA ASP A 248 -34.34 -10.10 8.92
C ASP A 248 -35.71 -9.39 8.72
N PRO A 249 -36.82 -10.13 8.57
CA PRO A 249 -38.15 -9.56 8.48
C PRO A 249 -38.63 -8.90 9.79
N LYS A 250 -38.03 -9.28 10.94
CA LYS A 250 -38.29 -8.68 12.26
C LYS A 250 -37.36 -7.50 12.54
N LEU A 251 -36.49 -7.13 11.60
CA LEU A 251 -35.59 -6.00 11.71
C LEU A 251 -36.34 -4.74 12.11
N LYS A 252 -37.58 -4.51 11.64
CA LYS A 252 -38.37 -3.35 12.11
C LYS A 252 -38.68 -3.36 13.61
N THR A 253 -38.87 -4.55 14.21
CA THR A 253 -39.18 -4.70 15.65
C THR A 253 -37.89 -4.73 16.49
N LEU A 254 -36.83 -5.40 16.00
CA LEU A 254 -35.51 -5.39 16.64
C LEU A 254 -34.84 -4.02 16.52
N ALA A 255 -34.98 -3.34 15.39
CA ALA A 255 -34.60 -1.95 15.18
C ALA A 255 -35.33 -1.09 16.20
N LYS A 256 -36.64 -1.26 16.41
CA LYS A 256 -37.35 -0.52 17.47
C LYS A 256 -36.73 -0.74 18.86
N VAL A 257 -36.38 -1.97 19.24
CA VAL A 257 -35.74 -2.24 20.55
C VAL A 257 -34.31 -1.69 20.59
N ARG A 258 -33.54 -1.81 19.50
CA ARG A 258 -32.21 -1.22 19.36
C ARG A 258 -32.27 0.30 19.41
N ASP A 259 -33.27 0.92 18.81
CA ASP A 259 -33.55 2.35 18.84
C ASP A 259 -33.88 2.77 20.27
N GLU A 260 -34.71 2.01 20.99
CA GLU A 260 -35.01 2.25 22.41
C GLU A 260 -33.74 2.14 23.29
N MET A 261 -32.88 1.14 23.03
CA MET A 261 -31.59 0.98 23.70
C MET A 261 -30.60 2.09 23.33
N ALA A 262 -30.56 2.51 22.07
CA ALA A 262 -29.69 3.57 21.57
C ALA A 262 -30.13 4.94 22.11
N VAL A 263 -31.44 5.22 22.15
CA VAL A 263 -32.01 6.39 22.82
C VAL A 263 -31.63 6.38 24.30
N SER A 264 -31.73 5.24 24.98
CA SER A 264 -31.32 5.11 26.39
C SER A 264 -29.82 5.31 26.59
N ALA A 265 -28.98 4.75 25.70
CA ALA A 265 -27.53 4.91 25.72
C ALA A 265 -27.13 6.38 25.52
N ARG A 266 -27.65 7.03 24.48
CA ARG A 266 -27.47 8.47 24.21
C ARG A 266 -27.95 9.31 25.38
N SER A 267 -29.10 8.99 25.98
CA SER A 267 -29.63 9.68 27.15
C SER A 267 -28.71 9.55 28.37
N ILE A 268 -28.09 8.39 28.61
CA ILE A 268 -27.09 8.22 29.68
C ILE A 268 -25.87 9.12 29.41
N VAL A 269 -25.32 9.07 28.20
CA VAL A 269 -24.17 9.89 27.78
C VAL A 269 -24.48 11.38 27.94
N GLN A 270 -25.64 11.84 27.46
CA GLN A 270 -26.08 13.23 27.61
C GLN A 270 -26.28 13.64 29.07
N ARG A 271 -26.78 12.75 29.93
CA ARG A 271 -26.90 13.04 31.38
C ARG A 271 -25.53 13.24 32.03
N TYR A 272 -24.55 12.39 31.73
CA TYR A 272 -23.18 12.58 32.24
C TYR A 272 -22.53 13.84 31.69
N ARG A 273 -22.78 14.16 30.42
CA ARG A 273 -22.30 15.38 29.80
C ARG A 273 -22.91 16.63 30.43
N ALA A 274 -24.22 16.65 30.67
CA ALA A 274 -24.90 17.75 31.35
C ALA A 274 -24.45 17.94 32.80
N ALA A 275 -23.91 16.88 33.42
CA ALA A 275 -23.31 16.91 34.75
C ALA A 275 -21.79 17.24 34.73
N ASP A 276 -21.21 17.55 33.57
CA ASP A 276 -19.79 17.85 33.36
C ASP A 276 -18.84 16.72 33.81
N LEU A 277 -19.28 15.46 33.66
CA LEU A 277 -18.53 14.26 34.02
C LEU A 277 -17.83 13.66 32.79
N SER A 278 -16.87 14.38 32.20
CA SER A 278 -16.23 14.00 30.92
C SER A 278 -15.63 12.59 30.91
N MET A 279 -15.01 12.14 32.02
CA MET A 279 -14.45 10.78 32.13
C MET A 279 -15.54 9.70 32.07
N MET A 280 -16.72 9.96 32.62
CA MET A 280 -17.86 9.04 32.55
C MET A 280 -18.49 9.06 31.16
N VAL A 281 -18.53 10.23 30.51
CA VAL A 281 -18.93 10.34 29.10
C VAL A 281 -18.04 9.45 28.24
N MET A 282 -16.71 9.58 28.35
CA MET A 282 -15.78 8.74 27.60
C MET A 282 -15.97 7.24 27.90
N ASP A 283 -15.98 6.84 29.18
CA ASP A 283 -16.08 5.42 29.55
C ASP A 283 -17.38 4.77 29.03
N VAL A 284 -18.49 5.48 29.16
CA VAL A 284 -19.81 4.96 28.77
C VAL A 284 -20.02 5.04 27.26
N SER A 285 -19.60 6.12 26.61
CA SER A 285 -19.63 6.25 25.15
C SER A 285 -18.83 5.16 24.47
N TRP A 286 -17.61 4.87 24.97
CA TRP A 286 -16.82 3.77 24.45
C TRP A 286 -17.54 2.43 24.66
N LYS A 287 -17.87 2.07 25.90
CA LYS A 287 -18.46 0.76 26.20
C LYS A 287 -19.78 0.53 25.49
N LEU A 288 -20.67 1.53 25.46
CA LEU A 288 -21.96 1.41 24.79
C LEU A 288 -21.82 1.52 23.27
N GLY A 289 -20.94 2.39 22.76
CA GLY A 289 -20.64 2.49 21.34
C GLY A 289 -20.16 1.15 20.78
N SER A 290 -19.20 0.51 21.45
CA SER A 290 -18.66 -0.78 21.00
C SER A 290 -19.61 -1.96 21.23
N ASN A 291 -20.35 -1.99 22.33
CA ASN A 291 -21.25 -3.12 22.63
C ASN A 291 -22.58 -3.05 21.87
N LEU A 292 -23.07 -1.85 21.56
CA LEU A 292 -24.34 -1.63 20.87
C LEU A 292 -24.18 -1.27 19.40
N ASP A 293 -22.94 -1.12 18.92
CA ASP A 293 -22.61 -0.75 17.53
C ASP A 293 -23.16 0.64 17.18
N LEU A 294 -22.86 1.62 18.04
CA LEU A 294 -23.31 3.01 17.95
C LEU A 294 -22.09 3.93 17.77
N PRO A 295 -21.53 4.02 16.55
CA PRO A 295 -20.32 4.81 16.30
C PRO A 295 -20.50 6.30 16.58
N ASP A 296 -21.74 6.82 16.50
CA ASP A 296 -22.07 8.21 16.85
C ASP A 296 -21.79 8.54 18.34
N LEU A 297 -21.70 7.54 19.22
CA LEU A 297 -21.30 7.77 20.60
C LEU A 297 -19.80 8.09 20.73
N TYR A 298 -18.98 7.72 19.74
CA TYR A 298 -17.56 8.07 19.72
C TYR A 298 -17.33 9.57 19.50
N ASP A 299 -18.25 10.27 18.84
CA ASP A 299 -18.21 11.74 18.75
C ASP A 299 -18.34 12.37 20.14
N ALA A 300 -19.23 11.82 20.98
CA ALA A 300 -19.36 12.27 22.36
C ALA A 300 -18.12 11.91 23.22
N TYR A 301 -17.44 10.79 22.92
CA TYR A 301 -16.15 10.47 23.52
C TYR A 301 -15.11 11.53 23.14
N GLU A 302 -14.96 11.81 21.85
CA GLU A 302 -13.98 12.76 21.33
C GLU A 302 -14.23 14.17 21.89
N GLU A 303 -15.48 14.62 21.93
CA GLU A 303 -15.82 15.94 22.47
C GLU A 303 -15.52 16.05 23.96
N ALA A 304 -15.82 15.01 24.75
CA ALA A 304 -15.47 14.96 26.17
C ALA A 304 -13.95 14.93 26.40
N LEU A 305 -13.21 14.25 25.53
CA LEU A 305 -11.75 14.25 25.54
C LEU A 305 -11.20 15.64 25.21
N ARG A 306 -11.69 16.31 24.16
CA ARG A 306 -11.32 17.69 23.77
C ARG A 306 -11.61 18.68 24.90
N GLN A 307 -12.79 18.60 25.51
CA GLN A 307 -13.19 19.50 26.60
C GLN A 307 -12.34 19.31 27.86
N SER A 308 -12.09 18.05 28.26
CA SER A 308 -11.40 17.76 29.53
C SER A 308 -9.88 17.71 29.42
N ARG A 309 -9.35 17.45 28.22
CA ARG A 309 -7.94 17.13 27.93
C ARG A 309 -7.39 15.98 28.79
N LYS A 310 -8.26 15.07 29.25
CA LYS A 310 -7.91 13.90 30.06
C LYS A 310 -8.31 12.65 29.28
N SER A 311 -7.41 11.68 29.14
CA SER A 311 -7.74 10.38 28.54
C SER A 311 -8.07 9.33 29.60
N LEU A 312 -8.74 8.26 29.19
CA LEU A 312 -8.93 7.05 30.02
C LEU A 312 -7.66 6.20 30.14
N ASP A 313 -6.55 6.61 29.51
CA ASP A 313 -5.33 5.81 29.45
C ASP A 313 -4.71 5.62 30.84
N ILE A 314 -4.54 4.36 31.23
CA ILE A 314 -3.84 3.99 32.47
C ILE A 314 -2.50 3.36 32.10
N TRP A 315 -1.44 4.15 32.22
CA TRP A 315 -0.07 3.68 32.02
C TRP A 315 0.34 2.73 33.14
N SER A 316 0.84 1.57 32.76
CA SER A 316 1.40 0.58 33.68
C SER A 316 2.91 0.76 33.77
N LEU A 317 3.43 0.77 34.99
CA LEU A 317 4.87 0.74 35.21
C LEU A 317 5.41 -0.62 34.80
N ALA A 318 6.37 -0.63 33.87
CA ALA A 318 6.98 -1.85 33.33
C ALA A 318 8.16 -2.31 34.21
N TYR A 319 8.94 -1.37 34.73
CA TYR A 319 10.02 -1.63 35.68
C TYR A 319 9.63 -1.12 37.06
N ASP A 320 9.51 -2.02 38.04
CA ASP A 320 8.99 -1.71 39.38
C ASP A 320 9.98 -0.96 40.29
N GLU A 321 11.14 -0.54 39.78
CA GLU A 321 12.22 0.14 40.51
C GLU A 321 12.96 -0.71 41.57
N HIS A 322 12.65 -2.00 41.65
CA HIS A 322 13.22 -2.90 42.66
C HIS A 322 13.76 -4.20 42.06
N SER A 323 13.14 -4.70 41.00
CA SER A 323 13.37 -6.03 40.46
C SER A 323 13.01 -6.11 38.96
N LEU A 324 13.34 -7.24 38.33
CA LEU A 324 12.92 -7.56 36.96
C LEU A 324 11.65 -8.40 36.93
N LYS A 325 10.80 -8.30 37.96
CA LYS A 325 9.51 -8.98 37.97
C LYS A 325 8.63 -8.44 36.84
N GLY A 326 8.07 -9.35 36.04
CA GLY A 326 7.30 -8.99 34.84
C GLY A 326 8.13 -8.86 33.57
N TRP A 327 9.43 -9.12 33.64
CA TRP A 327 10.32 -9.26 32.48
C TRP A 327 10.72 -10.73 32.28
N ASN A 328 11.14 -11.07 31.05
CA ASN A 328 11.55 -12.43 30.71
C ASN A 328 12.88 -12.80 31.39
N ALA A 329 12.82 -13.79 32.30
CA ALA A 329 13.95 -14.23 33.12
C ALA A 329 15.14 -14.77 32.32
N ALA A 330 14.93 -15.28 31.10
CA ALA A 330 16.01 -15.79 30.25
C ALA A 330 16.93 -14.67 29.69
N GLU A 331 16.51 -13.42 29.77
CA GLU A 331 17.13 -12.28 29.07
C GLU A 331 17.72 -11.23 30.02
N THR A 332 17.83 -11.55 31.33
CA THR A 332 18.19 -10.57 32.36
C THR A 332 19.68 -10.35 32.57
N ALA A 333 20.56 -11.16 31.97
CA ALA A 333 21.99 -11.17 32.29
C ALA A 333 22.70 -9.82 32.07
N ALA A 334 22.20 -9.01 31.12
CA ALA A 334 22.73 -7.68 30.80
C ALA A 334 22.04 -6.53 31.55
N TRP A 335 21.10 -6.83 32.45
CA TRP A 335 20.17 -5.87 33.01
C TRP A 335 20.21 -5.91 34.53
N GLN A 336 20.48 -4.76 35.16
CA GLN A 336 20.64 -4.64 36.59
C GLN A 336 19.72 -3.55 37.16
N PRO A 337 18.77 -3.92 38.05
CA PRO A 337 17.99 -2.95 38.82
C PRO A 337 18.90 -2.09 39.70
N GLU A 338 18.74 -0.76 39.62
CA GLU A 338 19.46 0.24 40.41
C GLU A 338 18.50 1.33 40.90
N GLY A 339 17.62 0.95 41.84
CA GLY A 339 16.57 1.83 42.35
C GLY A 339 15.67 2.30 41.21
N SER A 340 15.46 3.61 41.09
CA SER A 340 14.62 4.20 40.04
C SER A 340 15.14 3.96 38.62
N ALA A 341 16.40 3.55 38.45
CA ALA A 341 17.00 3.26 37.15
C ALA A 341 17.19 1.76 36.93
N LEU A 342 17.11 1.35 35.67
CA LEU A 342 17.50 0.04 35.18
C LEU A 342 18.75 0.23 34.31
N VAL A 343 19.85 -0.39 34.71
CA VAL A 343 21.13 -0.32 33.99
C VAL A 343 21.21 -1.46 32.99
N ALA A 344 21.50 -1.12 31.73
CA ALA A 344 21.82 -2.07 30.68
C ALA A 344 23.33 -2.04 30.44
N ASN A 345 23.99 -3.20 30.51
CA ASN A 345 25.42 -3.34 30.24
C ASN A 345 25.65 -4.50 29.28
N ASN A 346 26.14 -4.19 28.08
CA ASN A 346 26.51 -5.16 27.07
C ASN A 346 28.02 -5.09 26.78
N GLY A 347 28.83 -5.18 27.83
CA GLY A 347 30.29 -5.20 27.71
C GLY A 347 30.88 -3.85 27.34
N THR A 348 32.05 -3.88 26.69
CA THR A 348 32.80 -2.68 26.33
C THR A 348 32.13 -1.96 25.16
N PHE A 349 32.11 -0.62 25.21
CA PHE A 349 31.72 0.22 24.08
C PHE A 349 32.50 -0.16 22.81
N SER A 350 31.78 -0.24 21.70
CA SER A 350 32.33 -0.47 20.37
C SER A 350 31.52 0.32 19.36
N GLU A 351 32.18 1.25 18.67
CA GLU A 351 31.54 2.17 17.72
C GLU A 351 30.97 1.45 16.49
N ASP A 352 31.65 0.40 16.03
CA ASP A 352 31.25 -0.43 14.89
C ASP A 352 30.55 -1.73 15.31
N GLY A 353 30.36 -1.94 16.62
CA GLY A 353 29.78 -3.17 17.17
C GLY A 353 28.25 -3.17 17.08
N PHE A 354 27.68 -4.14 16.36
CA PHE A 354 26.22 -4.32 16.24
C PHE A 354 25.66 -5.42 17.14
N ASP A 355 26.43 -5.92 18.11
CA ASP A 355 25.94 -6.87 19.12
C ASP A 355 24.97 -6.18 20.06
N PHE A 356 23.82 -6.81 20.33
CA PHE A 356 22.82 -6.25 21.23
C PHE A 356 22.28 -7.26 22.24
N LYS A 357 21.74 -6.72 23.33
CA LYS A 357 20.95 -7.43 24.34
C LYS A 357 19.55 -6.85 24.39
N VAL A 358 18.59 -7.73 24.55
CA VAL A 358 17.17 -7.40 24.63
C VAL A 358 16.65 -7.78 26.00
N LEU A 359 15.68 -7.04 26.52
CA LEU A 359 14.87 -7.43 27.67
C LEU A 359 13.41 -7.27 27.30
N THR A 360 12.69 -8.39 27.17
CA THR A 360 11.26 -8.38 26.82
C THR A 360 10.35 -8.42 28.05
N LEU A 361 9.22 -7.73 27.96
CA LEU A 361 8.15 -7.81 28.96
C LEU A 361 7.40 -9.13 28.84
N ASP A 362 7.07 -9.73 29.98
CA ASP A 362 6.20 -10.90 30.08
C ASP A 362 4.71 -10.47 30.01
N LYS A 363 4.37 -9.83 28.89
CA LYS A 363 3.04 -9.32 28.58
C LYS A 363 2.72 -9.58 27.12
N VAL A 364 1.46 -9.91 26.86
CA VAL A 364 0.93 -10.08 25.51
C VAL A 364 0.01 -8.90 25.22
N THR A 365 0.32 -8.13 24.19
CA THR A 365 -0.58 -7.11 23.64
C THR A 365 -1.26 -7.70 22.40
N SER A 366 -2.58 -7.76 22.41
CA SER A 366 -3.39 -8.26 21.28
C SER A 366 -3.87 -7.16 20.34
N GLY A 367 -3.61 -5.90 20.68
CA GLY A 367 -4.00 -4.70 19.93
C GLY A 367 -2.94 -3.60 20.06
N ASP A 368 -3.39 -2.36 19.94
CA ASP A 368 -2.55 -1.17 20.01
C ASP A 368 -1.85 -1.05 21.36
N PHE A 369 -0.62 -0.53 21.33
CA PHE A 369 0.13 -0.30 22.55
C PHE A 369 1.08 0.88 22.40
N SER A 370 1.47 1.43 23.54
CA SER A 370 2.47 2.48 23.61
C SER A 370 3.54 2.10 24.63
N MET A 371 4.78 2.51 24.38
CA MET A 371 5.90 2.35 25.31
C MET A 371 6.65 3.67 25.47
N GLU A 372 7.05 3.98 26.69
CA GLU A 372 7.76 5.21 27.01
C GLU A 372 8.80 4.95 28.11
N ALA A 373 9.95 5.60 27.98
CA ALA A 373 11.00 5.59 28.99
C ALA A 373 11.84 6.87 28.91
N GLU A 374 12.42 7.23 30.04
CA GLU A 374 13.56 8.15 30.05
C GLU A 374 14.84 7.33 29.92
N ILE A 375 15.71 7.75 29.01
CA ILE A 375 16.94 7.07 28.62
C ILE A 375 18.12 8.02 28.84
N GLN A 376 19.18 7.49 29.45
CA GLN A 376 20.49 8.13 29.56
C GLN A 376 21.49 7.28 28.77
N ALA A 377 21.98 7.84 27.67
CA ALA A 377 22.88 7.19 26.72
C ALA A 377 23.96 8.19 26.32
N GLU A 378 25.18 7.99 26.82
CA GLU A 378 26.27 8.93 26.62
C GLU A 378 27.12 8.55 25.40
N LYS A 379 27.52 9.55 24.62
CA LYS A 379 28.41 9.39 23.47
C LYS A 379 29.74 8.76 23.92
N GLY A 380 30.14 7.68 23.26
CA GLY A 380 31.36 6.92 23.62
C GLY A 380 31.20 5.96 24.79
N GLU A 381 30.04 5.92 25.47
CA GLU A 381 29.75 4.94 26.53
C GLU A 381 28.81 3.83 26.07
N VAL A 382 27.93 4.11 25.11
CA VAL A 382 27.06 3.13 24.46
C VAL A 382 26.93 3.41 22.98
N ASN A 383 26.92 2.36 22.16
CA ASN A 383 26.74 2.52 20.71
C ASN A 383 25.28 2.90 20.38
N PHE A 384 24.33 2.19 20.96
CA PHE A 384 22.91 2.49 20.80
C PHE A 384 22.05 1.85 21.89
N CYS A 385 20.83 2.34 22.07
CA CYS A 385 19.84 1.75 22.97
C CYS A 385 18.42 2.20 22.59
N GLY A 386 17.37 1.57 23.14
CA GLY A 386 16.00 2.00 22.86
C GLY A 386 14.96 0.93 23.13
N PHE A 387 13.94 0.86 22.27
CA PHE A 387 12.85 -0.11 22.37
C PHE A 387 12.94 -1.20 21.31
N VAL A 388 12.48 -2.38 21.68
CA VAL A 388 12.16 -3.48 20.77
C VAL A 388 10.66 -3.72 20.74
N PHE A 389 10.11 -4.08 19.58
CA PHE A 389 8.72 -4.49 19.42
C PHE A 389 8.53 -5.43 18.22
N GLY A 390 7.35 -6.04 18.10
CA GLY A 390 7.05 -7.04 17.07
C GLY A 390 8.03 -8.22 17.06
N ARG A 391 8.72 -8.48 18.17
CA ARG A 391 9.79 -9.48 18.23
C ARG A 391 9.21 -10.87 18.02
N LYS A 392 9.73 -11.57 17.01
CA LYS A 392 9.39 -12.95 16.64
C LYS A 392 10.48 -13.95 17.01
N GLY A 393 11.71 -13.47 17.24
CA GLY A 393 12.85 -14.29 17.62
C GLY A 393 14.06 -13.45 18.06
N PRO A 394 15.22 -14.07 18.34
CA PRO A 394 16.39 -13.37 18.88
C PRO A 394 16.92 -12.23 17.99
N MET A 395 16.92 -12.44 16.67
CA MET A 395 17.42 -11.49 15.66
C MET A 395 16.30 -10.97 14.74
N ASN A 396 15.05 -11.25 15.08
CA ASN A 396 13.87 -10.96 14.25
C ASN A 396 12.91 -10.06 15.03
N LEU A 397 13.02 -8.76 14.80
CA LEU A 397 12.38 -7.74 15.62
C LEU A 397 12.36 -6.38 14.92
N HIS A 398 11.53 -5.47 15.41
CA HIS A 398 11.63 -4.05 15.11
C HIS A 398 12.26 -3.31 16.29
N GLY A 399 13.03 -2.27 15.99
CA GLY A 399 13.70 -1.43 16.98
C GLY A 399 13.38 0.04 16.75
N LEU A 400 13.09 0.75 17.83
CA LEU A 400 13.20 2.21 17.90
C LEU A 400 14.50 2.52 18.64
N ILE A 401 15.55 2.89 17.91
CA ILE A 401 16.93 2.87 18.39
C ILE A 401 17.48 4.30 18.42
N LEU A 402 17.90 4.73 19.60
CA LEU A 402 18.71 5.93 19.79
C LEU A 402 20.20 5.61 19.60
N PHE A 403 20.82 6.33 18.68
CA PHE A 403 22.27 6.44 18.55
C PHE A 403 22.71 7.80 19.14
N PRO A 404 23.52 7.83 20.21
CA PRO A 404 23.95 9.07 20.86
C PRO A 404 24.99 9.88 20.05
N GLY A 405 25.22 9.52 18.78
CA GLY A 405 26.14 10.18 17.87
C GLY A 405 27.58 9.66 17.96
N ARG A 406 28.38 10.00 16.95
CA ARG A 406 29.81 9.63 16.83
C ARG A 406 30.70 10.86 16.97
N THR A 407 31.99 10.64 17.20
CA THR A 407 32.98 11.73 17.11
C THR A 407 33.25 11.99 15.63
N VAL A 408 32.95 13.19 15.15
CA VAL A 408 33.09 13.56 13.74
C VAL A 408 34.25 14.52 13.54
N GLU A 409 34.75 14.62 12.30
CA GLU A 409 35.79 15.59 11.95
C GLU A 409 35.31 17.03 12.13
N ALA A 410 36.26 17.95 12.37
CA ALA A 410 35.97 19.37 12.54
C ALA A 410 35.26 19.94 11.30
N GLY A 411 34.06 20.49 11.47
CA GLY A 411 33.24 21.03 10.39
C GLY A 411 32.03 20.18 10.00
N VAL A 412 31.95 18.92 10.47
CA VAL A 412 30.74 18.09 10.34
C VAL A 412 29.80 18.36 11.53
N ALA A 413 28.50 18.44 11.28
CA ALA A 413 27.51 18.58 12.35
C ALA A 413 27.50 17.34 13.26
N GLU A 414 27.67 17.55 14.57
CA GLU A 414 27.46 16.48 15.56
C GLU A 414 25.96 16.29 15.79
N SER A 415 25.44 15.10 15.54
CA SER A 415 24.04 14.78 15.80
C SER A 415 23.87 13.35 16.30
N GLY A 416 22.89 13.18 17.20
CA GLY A 416 22.33 11.88 17.50
C GLY A 416 21.27 11.51 16.49
N PHE A 417 20.90 10.23 16.44
CA PHE A 417 19.88 9.75 15.54
C PHE A 417 18.90 8.85 16.28
N VAL A 418 17.63 8.92 15.89
CA VAL A 418 16.63 7.94 16.26
C VAL A 418 16.19 7.20 15.01
N ASP A 419 16.45 5.91 15.01
CA ASP A 419 16.17 5.02 13.89
C ASP A 419 14.95 4.15 14.19
N LEU A 420 14.12 3.95 13.17
CA LEU A 420 13.15 2.88 13.14
C LEU A 420 13.68 1.78 12.21
N THR A 421 14.01 0.63 12.77
CA THR A 421 14.74 -0.42 12.05
C THR A 421 14.05 -1.77 12.19
N SER A 422 13.91 -2.50 11.09
CA SER A 422 13.57 -3.93 11.10
C SER A 422 14.84 -4.77 11.02
N PHE A 423 14.95 -5.76 11.89
CA PHE A 423 15.99 -6.79 11.86
C PHE A 423 15.38 -8.11 11.40
N TYR A 424 16.03 -8.76 10.44
CA TYR A 424 15.49 -9.94 9.79
C TYR A 424 16.34 -11.21 9.95
N GLY A 425 17.25 -11.20 10.92
CA GLY A 425 18.20 -12.29 11.15
C GLY A 425 19.57 -12.03 10.52
N GLY A 426 20.63 -12.52 11.17
CA GLY A 426 22.00 -12.32 10.71
C GLY A 426 22.40 -10.84 10.73
N SER A 427 23.09 -10.39 9.68
CA SER A 427 23.51 -9.00 9.47
C SER A 427 22.52 -8.18 8.63
N GLU A 428 21.34 -8.71 8.34
CA GLU A 428 20.37 -8.07 7.45
C GLU A 428 19.35 -7.25 8.24
N PHE A 429 19.29 -5.95 7.95
CA PHE A 429 18.34 -5.02 8.55
C PHE A 429 17.89 -3.97 7.53
N LYS A 430 16.71 -3.39 7.75
CA LYS A 430 16.15 -2.29 6.96
C LYS A 430 15.84 -1.12 7.88
N VAL A 431 16.46 0.03 7.60
CA VAL A 431 16.18 1.29 8.31
C VAL A 431 15.05 2.00 7.57
N TRP A 432 13.90 2.14 8.24
CA TRP A 432 12.72 2.81 7.69
C TRP A 432 12.77 4.31 7.86
N ARG A 433 13.29 4.75 9.01
CA ARG A 433 13.43 6.15 9.39
C ARG A 433 14.79 6.33 10.02
N HIS A 434 15.48 7.38 9.63
CA HIS A 434 16.76 7.81 10.18
C HIS A 434 16.63 9.31 10.47
N VAL A 435 16.28 9.64 11.72
CA VAL A 435 15.88 11.01 12.07
C VAL A 435 16.93 11.63 13.01
N PRO A 436 17.57 12.75 12.63
CA PRO A 436 18.50 13.43 13.51
C PRO A 436 17.76 14.04 14.70
N VAL A 437 18.38 13.93 15.88
CA VAL A 437 17.88 14.48 17.13
C VAL A 437 18.94 15.34 17.82
N ASN A 438 18.48 16.41 18.45
CA ASN A 438 19.37 17.32 19.15
C ASN A 438 19.78 16.73 20.52
N LEU A 439 21.08 16.46 20.67
CA LEU A 439 21.68 15.99 21.91
C LEU A 439 22.45 17.08 22.68
N THR A 440 22.51 18.31 22.15
CA THR A 440 23.26 19.41 22.79
C THR A 440 22.65 19.85 24.13
N VAL A 441 23.54 20.33 25.00
CA VAL A 441 23.23 20.77 26.37
C VAL A 441 22.93 22.26 26.36
N ALA A 442 21.84 22.70 27.01
CA ALA A 442 21.57 24.11 27.24
C ALA A 442 22.71 24.75 28.09
N GLU A 443 23.15 25.95 27.72
CA GLU A 443 24.26 26.66 28.38
C GLU A 443 24.08 26.70 29.92
N GLY A 444 25.15 26.34 30.66
CA GLY A 444 25.18 26.40 32.13
C GLY A 444 24.89 25.09 32.87
N ARG A 445 24.71 23.96 32.19
CA ARG A 445 24.63 22.62 32.81
C ARG A 445 25.82 21.76 32.38
N SER A 446 26.43 21.02 33.31
CA SER A 446 27.50 20.07 32.99
C SER A 446 26.97 18.89 32.19
N ALA A 447 27.71 18.44 31.19
CA ALA A 447 27.36 17.36 30.25
C ALA A 447 27.28 15.95 30.86
N THR A 448 27.34 15.80 32.18
CA THR A 448 27.23 14.50 32.84
C THR A 448 25.76 14.09 32.99
N GLY A 449 25.29 13.15 32.19
CA GLY A 449 24.14 12.31 32.52
C GLY A 449 22.77 12.87 32.20
N GLN A 450 22.48 13.29 30.96
CA GLN A 450 21.15 13.81 30.64
C GLN A 450 20.13 12.70 30.34
N TRP A 451 19.00 12.72 31.04
CA TRP A 451 17.85 11.89 30.74
C TRP A 451 17.04 12.52 29.60
N ARG A 452 16.78 11.72 28.57
CA ARG A 452 15.97 12.08 27.39
C ARG A 452 14.78 11.16 27.27
N LYS A 453 13.67 11.65 26.75
CA LYS A 453 12.42 10.90 26.72
C LYS A 453 12.19 10.28 25.35
N LEU A 454 12.15 8.95 25.30
CA LEU A 454 11.80 8.20 24.09
C LEU A 454 10.39 7.61 24.24
N ARG A 455 9.57 7.75 23.20
CA ARG A 455 8.23 7.14 23.16
C ARG A 455 7.93 6.53 21.79
N LEU A 456 7.23 5.40 21.83
CA LEU A 456 6.71 4.65 20.70
C LEU A 456 5.20 4.50 20.88
N ASP A 457 4.42 4.83 19.87
CA ASP A 457 2.98 4.50 19.81
C ASP A 457 2.71 3.59 18.61
N VAL A 458 2.14 2.41 18.85
CA VAL A 458 1.68 1.47 17.82
C VAL A 458 0.16 1.51 17.78
N ASN A 459 -0.39 2.04 16.68
CA ASN A 459 -1.83 2.16 16.45
C ASN A 459 -2.21 1.53 15.10
N GLY A 460 -2.82 0.35 15.12
CA GLY A 460 -3.10 -0.46 13.93
C GLY A 460 -1.81 -0.82 13.18
N ARG A 461 -1.65 -0.27 11.97
CA ARG A 461 -0.44 -0.42 11.14
C ARG A 461 0.57 0.72 11.31
N ASN A 462 0.19 1.78 12.02
CA ASN A 462 1.00 2.98 12.17
C ASN A 462 1.87 2.91 13.42
N VAL A 463 3.11 3.36 13.26
CA VAL A 463 4.09 3.50 14.32
C VAL A 463 4.55 4.95 14.39
N ASP A 464 4.21 5.63 15.48
CA ASP A 464 4.61 7.01 15.73
C ASP A 464 5.85 7.02 16.66
N MET A 465 6.88 7.78 16.26
CA MET A 465 8.16 7.91 16.95
C MET A 465 8.24 9.27 17.64
N TRP A 466 8.58 9.31 18.93
CA TRP A 466 8.61 10.53 19.72
C TRP A 466 9.92 10.71 20.47
N TRP A 467 10.41 11.95 20.50
CA TRP A 467 11.63 12.35 21.20
C TRP A 467 11.40 13.64 21.99
N ASP A 468 11.66 13.61 23.30
CA ASP A 468 11.47 14.74 24.22
C ASP A 468 10.07 15.40 24.13
N GLY A 469 9.07 14.61 23.76
CA GLY A 469 7.68 15.04 23.62
C GLY A 469 7.30 15.55 22.22
N GLU A 470 8.25 15.67 21.30
CA GLU A 470 8.00 16.01 19.90
C GLU A 470 7.80 14.77 19.04
N LEU A 471 6.87 14.84 18.08
CA LEU A 471 6.74 13.81 17.05
C LEU A 471 7.95 13.91 16.10
N LEU A 472 8.68 12.81 15.94
CA LEU A 472 9.75 12.71 14.97
C LEU A 472 9.24 12.31 13.58
N SER A 473 8.44 11.24 13.53
CA SER A 473 7.97 10.63 12.28
C SER A 473 6.89 9.59 12.57
N THR A 474 6.07 9.31 11.56
CA THR A 474 5.18 8.14 11.50
C THR A 474 5.64 7.18 10.40
N HIS A 475 5.51 5.88 10.64
CA HIS A 475 5.71 4.85 9.61
C HIS A 475 4.53 3.87 9.60
N GLU A 476 4.02 3.57 8.41
CA GLU A 476 2.97 2.57 8.19
C GLU A 476 3.60 1.25 7.72
N PHE A 477 3.35 0.17 8.47
CA PHE A 477 3.77 -1.18 8.11
C PHE A 477 2.71 -1.87 7.23
N PRO A 478 3.08 -2.90 6.43
CA PRO A 478 2.14 -3.58 5.53
C PRO A 478 0.91 -4.16 6.25
N SER A 479 1.10 -4.72 7.45
CA SER A 479 0.01 -5.31 8.23
C SER A 479 0.27 -5.24 9.74
N VAL A 480 -0.81 -5.40 10.53
CA VAL A 480 -0.75 -5.46 11.99
C VAL A 480 0.05 -6.68 12.46
N ASP A 481 0.07 -7.77 11.69
CA ASP A 481 0.77 -9.00 12.07
C ASP A 481 2.28 -8.83 12.11
N VAL A 482 2.83 -7.93 11.30
CA VAL A 482 4.26 -7.55 11.35
C VAL A 482 4.58 -6.96 12.74
N LEU A 483 3.71 -6.08 13.24
CA LEU A 483 3.88 -5.37 14.50
C LEU A 483 3.56 -6.20 15.76
N ARG A 484 2.76 -7.28 15.62
CA ARG A 484 2.43 -8.18 16.73
C ARG A 484 3.66 -8.91 17.24
N GLY A 485 3.88 -8.97 18.54
CA GLY A 485 4.96 -9.76 19.11
C GLY A 485 5.35 -9.27 20.49
N SER A 486 6.47 -9.77 21.01
CA SER A 486 7.01 -9.27 22.27
C SER A 486 7.62 -7.88 22.07
N PHE A 487 7.59 -7.08 23.13
CA PHE A 487 8.14 -5.73 23.16
C PHE A 487 8.92 -5.50 24.46
N GLY A 488 9.78 -4.48 24.50
CA GLY A 488 10.68 -4.24 25.62
C GLY A 488 11.84 -3.32 25.26
N LEU A 489 13.02 -3.57 25.86
CA LEU A 489 14.21 -2.72 25.74
C LEU A 489 15.30 -3.40 24.91
N ILE A 490 16.12 -2.59 24.24
CA ILE A 490 17.32 -3.02 23.52
C ILE A 490 18.53 -2.16 23.90
N CYS A 491 19.71 -2.78 24.01
CA CYS A 491 20.98 -2.10 24.24
C CYS A 491 22.08 -2.72 23.37
N GLY A 492 22.78 -1.89 22.60
CA GLY A 492 24.00 -2.22 21.87
C GLY A 492 25.22 -2.28 22.80
N PRO A 493 26.46 -2.40 22.28
CA PRO A 493 27.66 -2.51 23.09
C PRO A 493 27.88 -1.26 23.95
N GLY A 494 28.29 -1.45 25.21
CA GLY A 494 28.45 -0.39 26.19
C GLY A 494 27.36 -0.36 27.27
N THR A 495 27.18 0.81 27.90
CA THR A 495 26.28 0.99 29.06
C THR A 495 25.25 2.10 28.84
N ALA A 496 23.97 1.77 29.03
CA ALA A 496 22.86 2.73 29.02
C ALA A 496 22.00 2.59 30.27
N ARG A 497 21.24 3.62 30.62
CA ARG A 497 20.33 3.60 31.78
C ARG A 497 18.93 4.02 31.36
N PHE A 498 17.94 3.35 31.94
CA PHE A 498 16.52 3.55 31.67
C PHE A 498 15.78 3.86 32.98
N LYS A 499 14.80 4.74 32.98
CA LYS A 499 13.89 4.94 34.12
C LYS A 499 12.51 5.36 33.63
N ASN A 500 11.54 5.42 34.55
CA ASN A 500 10.14 5.74 34.22
C ASN A 500 9.61 4.88 33.07
N ILE A 501 10.03 3.60 33.03
CA ILE A 501 9.70 2.68 31.96
C ILE A 501 8.25 2.26 32.13
N ARG A 502 7.41 2.67 31.20
CA ARG A 502 5.98 2.44 31.25
C ARG A 502 5.43 2.02 29.90
N TYR A 503 4.34 1.26 29.95
CA TYR A 503 3.62 0.85 28.76
C TYR A 503 2.12 1.04 28.94
N LEU A 504 1.42 1.15 27.83
CA LEU A 504 -0.02 1.25 27.75
C LEU A 504 -0.49 0.20 26.76
N ALA A 505 -1.29 -0.75 27.22
CA ALA A 505 -1.92 -1.75 26.36
C ALA A 505 -3.39 -1.36 26.19
N ARG A 506 -3.85 -1.28 24.94
CA ARG A 506 -5.25 -0.94 24.62
C ARG A 506 -6.03 -2.17 24.21
N ASP A 507 -7.33 -2.14 24.49
CA ASP A 507 -8.24 -3.14 23.93
C ASP A 507 -8.33 -2.93 22.41
N PRO A 508 -8.34 -3.98 21.58
CA PRO A 508 -8.50 -3.83 20.13
C PRO A 508 -9.77 -3.10 19.69
N ARG A 509 -10.79 -2.98 20.56
CA ARG A 509 -12.04 -2.25 20.33
C ARG A 509 -12.07 -0.89 21.03
N ASP A 510 -10.98 -0.44 21.63
CA ASP A 510 -10.88 0.88 22.24
C ASP A 510 -10.67 1.95 21.15
N PRO A 511 -11.64 2.85 20.90
CA PRO A 511 -11.49 3.91 19.92
C PRO A 511 -10.52 5.01 20.41
N GLY A 512 -10.19 5.02 21.71
CA GLY A 512 -9.37 6.05 22.35
C GLY A 512 -7.97 6.14 21.76
N GLY A 513 -7.33 5.02 21.40
CA GLY A 513 -6.01 5.03 20.77
C GLY A 513 -5.99 5.84 19.47
N ARG A 514 -6.93 5.54 18.57
CA ARG A 514 -7.12 6.26 17.30
C ARG A 514 -7.53 7.71 17.54
N ILE A 515 -8.55 7.98 18.36
CA ILE A 515 -9.06 9.34 18.59
C ILE A 515 -7.98 10.23 19.23
N VAL A 516 -7.28 9.75 20.26
CA VAL A 516 -6.19 10.51 20.92
C VAL A 516 -5.07 10.82 19.92
N ARG A 517 -4.74 9.86 19.05
CA ARG A 517 -3.75 10.06 18.00
C ARG A 517 -4.23 11.12 17.01
N ASP A 518 -5.42 10.98 16.45
CA ASP A 518 -5.95 11.88 15.43
C ASP A 518 -6.08 13.32 15.97
N MET A 519 -6.56 13.47 17.21
CA MET A 519 -6.57 14.74 17.91
C MET A 519 -5.17 15.34 18.04
N ARG A 520 -4.17 14.54 18.45
CA ARG A 520 -2.79 15.03 18.60
C ARG A 520 -2.19 15.42 17.26
N MET A 521 -2.47 14.67 16.19
CA MET A 521 -2.02 15.01 14.84
C MET A 521 -2.67 16.30 14.35
N ALA A 522 -3.97 16.48 14.59
CA ALA A 522 -4.68 17.71 14.27
C ALA A 522 -4.16 18.92 15.08
N GLU A 523 -3.87 18.75 16.37
CA GLU A 523 -3.26 19.81 17.19
C GLU A 523 -1.86 20.20 16.67
N LEU A 524 -1.06 19.21 16.24
CA LEU A 524 0.25 19.46 15.62
C LEU A 524 0.12 20.16 14.26
N GLU A 525 -0.93 19.86 13.50
CA GLU A 525 -1.28 20.54 12.25
C GLU A 525 -1.68 21.99 12.47
N GLU A 526 -2.51 22.27 13.48
CA GLU A 526 -2.92 23.64 13.81
C GLU A 526 -1.76 24.48 14.34
N GLN A 527 -0.78 23.87 15.01
CA GLN A 527 0.40 24.54 15.58
C GLN A 527 1.49 24.84 14.54
N GLY A 528 1.50 24.17 13.38
CA GLY A 528 2.55 24.28 12.36
C GLY A 528 1.97 24.53 10.98
N GLY A 529 2.34 25.65 10.35
CA GLY A 529 1.91 26.05 8.99
C GLY A 529 2.49 25.21 7.84
N GLY A 530 2.59 23.88 8.00
CA GLY A 530 3.07 22.94 6.99
C GLY A 530 3.77 21.73 7.62
N ALA A 531 4.90 21.94 8.30
CA ALA A 531 5.71 20.87 8.89
C ALA A 531 5.35 20.56 10.35
N ILE A 532 5.41 19.28 10.75
CA ILE A 532 5.36 18.86 12.15
C ILE A 532 6.79 18.66 12.63
N GLY A 533 7.25 19.45 13.62
CA GLY A 533 8.63 19.35 14.11
C GLY A 533 9.68 19.55 13.00
N GLY A 534 9.38 20.34 11.97
CA GLY A 534 10.25 20.54 10.81
C GLY A 534 10.27 19.38 9.81
N SER A 535 9.48 18.32 10.04
CA SER A 535 9.26 17.19 9.12
C SER A 535 8.04 17.45 8.22
N TYR A 536 8.18 17.14 6.92
CA TYR A 536 7.09 17.20 5.93
C TYR A 536 6.54 15.83 5.55
N LEU A 537 6.97 14.76 6.23
CA LEU A 537 6.54 13.39 5.93
C LEU A 537 5.01 13.26 5.88
N GLY A 538 4.50 12.68 4.80
CA GLY A 538 3.06 12.53 4.52
C GLY A 538 2.34 13.82 4.14
N ARG A 539 3.08 14.91 3.90
CA ARG A 539 2.54 16.24 3.58
C ARG A 539 3.17 16.80 2.33
N VAL A 540 2.49 17.73 1.68
CA VAL A 540 3.06 18.50 0.58
C VAL A 540 3.93 19.61 1.17
N PRO A 541 5.25 19.62 0.93
CA PRO A 541 6.10 20.71 1.40
C PRO A 541 5.83 21.98 0.57
N PRO A 542 6.08 23.19 1.09
CA PRO A 542 6.11 24.39 0.23
C PRO A 542 7.10 24.20 -0.91
N PHE A 543 6.96 24.90 -2.03
CA PHE A 543 8.04 24.88 -3.03
C PHE A 543 9.21 25.76 -2.53
N PRO A 544 10.50 25.38 -2.74
CA PRO A 544 11.62 26.19 -2.28
C PRO A 544 11.59 27.61 -2.87
N SER A 545 11.93 28.59 -2.04
CA SER A 545 12.13 29.97 -2.48
C SER A 545 13.50 30.06 -3.16
N VAL A 546 13.52 30.28 -4.48
CA VAL A 546 14.75 30.28 -5.27
C VAL A 546 15.07 31.69 -5.75
N ALA A 547 16.22 32.24 -5.35
CA ALA A 547 16.68 33.54 -5.83
C ALA A 547 17.04 33.50 -7.32
N ARG A 548 17.69 32.42 -7.74
CA ARG A 548 18.16 32.22 -9.12
C ARG A 548 18.35 30.75 -9.44
N TRP A 549 17.90 30.35 -10.62
CA TRP A 549 18.20 29.05 -11.20
C TRP A 549 19.53 29.08 -11.95
N VAL A 550 20.42 28.14 -11.62
CA VAL A 550 21.77 28.03 -12.18
C VAL A 550 21.84 26.95 -13.26
N GLN A 551 21.06 25.89 -13.11
CA GLN A 551 20.99 24.77 -14.04
C GLN A 551 19.56 24.26 -14.17
N GLY A 552 19.20 23.75 -15.36
CA GLY A 552 17.88 23.16 -15.62
C GLY A 552 16.80 24.19 -15.94
N GLU A 553 15.56 23.73 -16.06
CA GLU A 553 14.42 24.62 -16.31
C GLU A 553 13.99 25.29 -14.98
N PRO A 554 13.76 26.61 -14.97
CA PRO A 554 13.22 27.31 -13.81
C PRO A 554 11.88 26.75 -13.38
N ARG A 555 11.64 26.74 -12.06
CA ARG A 555 10.41 26.20 -11.46
C ARG A 555 9.92 27.07 -10.32
N GLU A 556 8.60 27.10 -10.11
CA GLU A 556 7.96 27.79 -8.99
C GLU A 556 7.02 26.86 -8.20
N ARG A 557 6.61 25.73 -8.79
CA ARG A 557 5.64 24.80 -8.18
C ARG A 557 5.97 23.33 -8.44
N TRP A 558 5.46 22.45 -7.58
CA TRP A 558 5.65 21.01 -7.69
C TRP A 558 4.96 20.40 -8.92
N ASP A 559 3.78 20.90 -9.29
CA ASP A 559 2.92 20.36 -10.35
C ASP A 559 3.45 20.58 -11.78
N GLU A 560 4.47 21.42 -11.96
CA GLU A 560 5.04 21.77 -13.27
C GLU A 560 5.68 20.59 -14.00
N ARG A 561 6.18 19.58 -13.27
CA ARG A 561 6.72 18.33 -13.87
C ARG A 561 5.67 17.26 -14.13
N GLY A 562 4.41 17.53 -13.78
CA GLY A 562 3.31 16.57 -13.88
C GLY A 562 3.38 15.48 -12.83
N ASP A 563 2.78 14.33 -13.15
CA ASP A 563 2.51 13.25 -12.21
C ASP A 563 3.71 12.28 -12.13
N VAL A 564 4.84 12.78 -11.62
CA VAL A 564 6.09 12.03 -11.42
C VAL A 564 6.61 12.20 -9.99
N PRO A 565 7.32 11.20 -9.42
CA PRO A 565 7.99 11.40 -8.15
C PRO A 565 9.13 12.42 -8.30
N GLN A 566 9.46 13.12 -7.22
CA GLN A 566 10.48 14.16 -7.22
C GLN A 566 11.42 14.02 -6.03
N LEU A 567 12.69 14.35 -6.21
CA LEU A 567 13.69 14.39 -5.14
C LEU A 567 14.13 15.84 -4.91
N LEU A 568 13.80 16.37 -3.74
CA LEU A 568 14.29 17.66 -3.27
C LEU A 568 15.56 17.45 -2.44
N VAL A 569 16.62 18.18 -2.77
CA VAL A 569 17.93 18.08 -2.12
C VAL A 569 18.39 19.46 -1.69
N PHE A 570 18.70 19.61 -0.40
CA PHE A 570 19.40 20.79 0.12
C PHE A 570 20.87 20.43 0.33
N PHE A 571 21.77 21.30 -0.13
CA PHE A 571 23.21 21.09 -0.03
C PHE A 571 23.99 22.42 0.04
N SER A 572 25.26 22.35 0.41
CA SER A 572 26.21 23.46 0.25
C SER A 572 27.50 22.94 -0.39
N ILE A 573 28.32 23.84 -0.96
CA ILE A 573 29.61 23.47 -1.55
C ILE A 573 30.51 22.82 -0.49
N VAL A 574 30.60 23.44 0.69
CA VAL A 574 31.41 22.94 1.81
C VAL A 574 30.96 21.55 2.24
N GLN A 575 29.65 21.33 2.39
CA GLN A 575 29.13 20.01 2.73
C GLN A 575 29.41 18.99 1.63
N ASN A 576 29.20 19.33 0.35
CA ASN A 576 29.41 18.39 -0.74
C ASN A 576 30.90 18.00 -0.86
N ASP A 577 31.84 18.89 -0.59
CA ASP A 577 33.27 18.56 -0.57
C ASP A 577 33.64 17.56 0.53
N MET A 578 32.94 17.60 1.66
CA MET A 578 33.13 16.65 2.77
C MET A 578 32.38 15.33 2.54
N VAL A 579 31.16 15.41 2.02
CA VAL A 579 30.22 14.30 1.81
C VAL A 579 29.70 14.38 0.38
N ARG A 580 30.36 13.65 -0.53
CA ARG A 580 30.18 13.79 -1.99
C ARG A 580 28.86 13.19 -2.48
N ILE A 581 27.81 14.01 -2.53
CA ILE A 581 26.47 13.62 -3.02
C ILE A 581 26.31 13.77 -4.54
N ASP A 582 27.16 14.56 -5.20
CA ASP A 582 27.07 14.85 -6.64
C ASP A 582 27.08 13.58 -7.50
N ARG A 583 28.06 12.71 -7.26
CA ARG A 583 28.20 11.44 -7.99
C ARG A 583 27.06 10.48 -7.71
N TRP A 584 26.56 10.47 -6.47
CA TRP A 584 25.43 9.65 -6.07
C TRP A 584 24.15 10.11 -6.79
N LEU A 585 23.84 11.40 -6.78
CA LEU A 585 22.64 11.94 -7.43
C LEU A 585 22.67 11.69 -8.94
N MET A 586 23.82 11.86 -9.60
CA MET A 586 23.99 11.52 -11.02
C MET A 586 23.84 10.01 -11.30
N SER A 587 24.30 9.15 -10.38
CA SER A 587 24.07 7.72 -10.46
C SER A 587 22.58 7.39 -10.27
N LEU A 588 21.92 8.02 -9.31
CA LEU A 588 20.52 7.82 -8.98
C LEU A 588 19.64 8.21 -10.17
N ALA A 589 19.83 9.40 -10.73
CA ALA A 589 19.11 9.88 -11.91
C ALA A 589 19.19 8.92 -13.10
N ARG A 590 20.34 8.27 -13.31
CA ARG A 590 20.50 7.24 -14.35
C ARG A 590 19.71 5.97 -14.03
N LYS A 591 19.75 5.49 -12.78
CA LYS A 591 19.04 4.28 -12.33
C LYS A 591 17.52 4.48 -12.36
N THR A 592 17.03 5.68 -12.04
CA THR A 592 15.60 5.98 -11.89
C THR A 592 14.95 6.59 -13.13
N ARG A 593 15.68 6.75 -14.23
CA ARG A 593 15.13 7.28 -15.49
C ARG A 593 13.90 6.52 -15.99
N ALA A 594 13.83 5.21 -15.74
CA ALA A 594 12.70 4.37 -16.16
C ALA A 594 11.39 4.68 -15.40
N ILE A 595 11.48 5.26 -14.20
CA ILE A 595 10.34 5.65 -13.37
C ILE A 595 10.09 7.16 -13.37
N GLY A 596 10.89 7.93 -14.11
CA GLY A 596 10.69 9.37 -14.30
C GLY A 596 11.01 10.24 -13.08
N LEU A 597 11.89 9.81 -12.17
CA LEU A 597 12.26 10.61 -10.99
C LEU A 597 12.92 11.92 -11.40
N GLU A 598 12.33 13.04 -10.99
CA GLU A 598 12.84 14.40 -11.23
C GLU A 598 13.60 14.94 -10.02
N PHE A 599 14.52 15.88 -10.25
CA PHE A 599 15.42 16.42 -9.21
C PHE A 599 15.31 17.93 -9.10
N VAL A 600 15.22 18.41 -7.86
CA VAL A 600 15.30 19.82 -7.47
C VAL A 600 16.39 19.94 -6.41
N CYS A 601 17.51 20.58 -6.74
CA CYS A 601 18.63 20.77 -5.82
C CYS A 601 18.75 22.25 -5.45
N ILE A 602 18.68 22.57 -4.16
CA ILE A 602 18.76 23.93 -3.64
C ILE A 602 20.06 24.09 -2.87
N CYS A 603 20.91 25.01 -3.34
CA CYS A 603 22.18 25.32 -2.72
C CYS A 603 22.04 26.48 -1.73
N GLU A 604 22.84 26.46 -0.67
CA GLU A 604 22.91 27.53 0.32
C GLU A 604 23.20 28.89 -0.33
N PHE A 605 22.52 29.94 0.14
CA PHE A 605 22.62 31.29 -0.44
C PHE A 605 24.06 31.85 -0.48
N THR A 606 24.92 31.44 0.46
CA THR A 606 26.32 31.90 0.56
C THR A 606 27.19 31.42 -0.59
N ASN A 607 26.76 30.40 -1.35
CA ASN A 607 27.51 29.81 -2.45
C ASN A 607 27.17 30.40 -3.83
N ASP A 608 26.32 31.43 -3.95
CA ASP A 608 25.85 31.99 -5.23
C ASP A 608 26.98 32.32 -6.22
N ALA A 609 28.01 33.04 -5.76
CA ALA A 609 29.09 33.51 -6.61
C ALA A 609 29.98 32.37 -7.18
N GLU A 610 30.01 31.22 -6.52
CA GLU A 610 30.92 30.11 -6.84
C GLU A 610 30.20 28.90 -7.45
N LEU A 611 28.87 28.82 -7.32
CA LEU A 611 28.10 27.63 -7.68
C LEU A 611 28.24 27.25 -9.16
N GLU A 612 28.22 28.20 -10.09
CA GLU A 612 28.35 27.92 -11.53
C GLU A 612 29.67 27.23 -11.87
N ALA A 613 30.77 27.75 -11.33
CA ALA A 613 32.10 27.16 -11.53
C ALA A 613 32.18 25.78 -10.86
N TYR A 614 31.60 25.64 -9.67
CA TYR A 614 31.58 24.38 -8.93
C TYR A 614 30.81 23.28 -9.67
N LEU A 615 29.62 23.58 -10.20
CA LEU A 615 28.79 22.61 -10.93
C LEU A 615 29.43 22.12 -12.24
N ALA A 616 30.36 22.89 -12.83
CA ALA A 616 31.12 22.45 -13.99
C ALA A 616 32.03 21.25 -13.67
N GLU A 617 32.51 21.15 -12.44
CA GLU A 617 33.35 20.04 -11.94
C GLU A 617 32.51 18.98 -11.18
N HIS A 618 31.38 19.41 -10.60
CA HIS A 618 30.48 18.60 -9.75
C HIS A 618 29.04 18.65 -10.26
N PRO A 619 28.74 18.03 -11.41
CA PRO A 619 27.43 18.11 -12.02
C PRO A 619 26.35 17.45 -11.16
N LEU A 620 25.20 18.11 -11.04
CA LEU A 620 24.00 17.61 -10.39
C LEU A 620 22.89 17.36 -11.41
N PRO A 621 21.95 16.42 -11.18
CA PRO A 621 20.82 16.21 -12.07
C PRO A 621 19.72 17.27 -11.86
N GLY A 622 18.88 17.44 -12.88
CA GLY A 622 17.66 18.24 -12.80
C GLY A 622 17.90 19.74 -12.65
N SER A 623 17.03 20.39 -11.86
CA SER A 623 17.02 21.84 -11.68
C SER A 623 17.84 22.20 -10.44
N VAL A 624 18.82 23.10 -10.58
CA VAL A 624 19.68 23.54 -9.48
C VAL A 624 19.49 25.04 -9.26
N GLY A 625 19.11 25.43 -8.05
CA GLY A 625 18.85 26.81 -7.68
C GLY A 625 19.63 27.25 -6.44
N ILE A 626 19.79 28.56 -6.29
CA ILE A 626 20.29 29.21 -5.09
C ILE A 626 19.11 29.57 -4.19
N ASP A 627 19.19 29.22 -2.90
CA ASP A 627 18.17 29.58 -1.92
C ASP A 627 18.00 31.11 -1.85
N ALA A 628 16.76 31.56 -1.76
CA ALA A 628 16.45 32.96 -1.54
C ALA A 628 16.80 33.36 -0.10
N LYS A 629 17.12 34.64 0.08
CA LYS A 629 17.31 35.23 1.40
C LYS A 629 16.93 36.69 1.37
N ASP A 630 16.15 37.13 2.36
CA ASP A 630 16.00 38.56 2.65
C ASP A 630 17.35 39.14 3.11
N PRO A 631 17.96 40.11 2.37
CA PRO A 631 19.23 40.72 2.76
C PRO A 631 19.22 41.40 4.12
N LEU A 632 18.03 41.72 4.66
CA LEU A 632 17.85 42.39 5.95
C LEU A 632 17.72 41.42 7.13
N VAL A 633 17.60 40.11 6.88
CA VAL A 633 17.41 39.08 7.90
C VAL A 633 18.68 38.26 8.08
N MET A 634 19.12 38.11 9.33
CA MET A 634 20.22 37.19 9.70
C MET A 634 19.68 35.75 9.60
N GLY A 635 20.30 34.90 8.80
CA GLY A 635 19.77 33.56 8.49
C GLY A 635 20.58 32.80 7.45
N ILE A 636 20.23 31.53 7.24
CA ILE A 636 20.87 30.61 6.27
C ILE A 636 20.10 30.48 4.94
N GLY A 637 19.05 31.27 4.77
CA GLY A 637 18.17 31.29 3.59
C GLY A 637 16.73 30.87 3.92
N ASP A 638 15.78 31.38 3.14
CA ASP A 638 14.34 31.26 3.40
C ASP A 638 13.89 29.78 3.36
N SER A 639 14.35 29.03 2.35
CA SER A 639 14.04 27.59 2.27
C SER A 639 14.81 26.82 3.32
N PHE A 640 16.08 27.15 3.58
CA PHE A 640 16.86 26.45 4.60
C PHE A 640 16.23 26.57 6.00
N GLU A 641 15.58 27.69 6.31
CA GLU A 641 14.78 27.87 7.52
C GLU A 641 13.44 27.12 7.46
N ALA A 642 12.68 27.26 6.37
CA ALA A 642 11.39 26.59 6.19
C ALA A 642 11.50 25.04 6.21
N TYR A 643 12.66 24.52 5.81
CA TYR A 643 13.03 23.12 5.86
C TYR A 643 14.04 22.84 6.98
N SER A 644 14.01 23.61 8.07
CA SER A 644 14.66 23.29 9.36
C SER A 644 16.06 22.67 9.22
N ILE A 645 16.90 23.20 8.32
CA ILE A 645 18.19 22.58 7.97
C ILE A 645 19.12 22.52 9.18
N GLN A 646 19.00 23.45 10.13
CA GLN A 646 19.75 23.39 11.39
C GLN A 646 19.44 22.15 12.24
N ARG A 647 18.24 21.57 12.11
CA ARG A 647 17.86 20.33 12.80
C ARG A 647 18.28 19.10 11.99
N PHE A 648 18.01 19.12 10.69
CA PHE A 648 18.20 17.95 9.82
C PHE A 648 19.60 17.80 9.25
N ASN A 649 20.41 18.85 9.36
CA ASN A 649 21.74 19.01 8.76
C ASN A 649 21.73 18.88 7.23
N LEU A 650 22.88 19.13 6.63
CA LEU A 650 23.12 18.90 5.21
C LEU A 650 23.92 17.60 5.04
N PRO A 651 23.63 16.80 3.99
CA PRO A 651 22.58 17.02 3.00
C PRO A 651 21.19 16.63 3.54
N ARG A 652 20.17 17.47 3.31
CA ARG A 652 18.77 17.12 3.60
C ARG A 652 18.09 16.69 2.32
N VAL A 653 17.52 15.48 2.29
CA VAL A 653 16.87 14.91 1.11
C VAL A 653 15.42 14.58 1.42
N LEU A 654 14.50 14.94 0.53
CA LEU A 654 13.07 14.60 0.59
C LEU A 654 12.66 13.92 -0.72
N LEU A 655 12.07 12.74 -0.62
CA LEU A 655 11.42 12.02 -1.72
C LEU A 655 9.92 12.32 -1.70
N LEU A 656 9.44 12.97 -2.74
CA LEU A 656 8.03 13.28 -2.95
C LEU A 656 7.41 12.19 -3.84
N ASP A 657 6.24 11.70 -3.42
CA ASP A 657 5.35 10.86 -4.22
C ASP A 657 4.73 11.70 -5.36
N VAL A 658 4.00 11.03 -6.25
CA VAL A 658 3.30 11.60 -7.40
C VAL A 658 2.20 12.58 -6.98
N ASP A 659 1.60 12.38 -5.80
CA ASP A 659 0.67 13.33 -5.17
C ASP A 659 1.37 14.49 -4.44
N GLN A 660 2.69 14.61 -4.59
CA GLN A 660 3.56 15.64 -4.01
C GLN A 660 3.74 15.55 -2.50
N THR A 661 3.15 14.55 -1.85
CA THR A 661 3.41 14.30 -0.43
C THR A 661 4.79 13.68 -0.24
N VAL A 662 5.47 14.02 0.85
CA VAL A 662 6.78 13.43 1.17
C VAL A 662 6.60 11.97 1.59
N ALA A 663 7.12 11.04 0.79
CA ALA A 663 7.15 9.62 1.10
C ALA A 663 8.32 9.24 2.02
N TRP A 664 9.42 10.00 1.96
CA TRP A 664 10.60 9.82 2.81
C TRP A 664 11.39 11.13 2.91
N GLU A 665 12.03 11.36 4.06
CA GLU A 665 13.02 12.42 4.21
C GLU A 665 14.11 12.04 5.22
N GLY A 666 15.31 12.57 5.03
CA GLY A 666 16.45 12.33 5.92
C GLY A 666 17.81 12.52 5.25
N ASP A 667 18.85 12.10 5.96
CA ASP A 667 20.22 11.97 5.45
C ASP A 667 20.35 10.64 4.68
N PRO A 668 20.95 10.61 3.47
CA PRO A 668 21.22 9.39 2.71
C PRO A 668 22.18 8.39 3.38
N GLY A 669 22.89 8.76 4.45
CA GLY A 669 23.74 7.89 5.27
C GLY A 669 25.21 7.86 4.86
N PHE A 670 25.71 8.94 4.27
CA PHE A 670 27.11 8.99 3.82
C PHE A 670 28.09 9.36 4.93
N VAL A 671 29.29 8.79 4.87
CA VAL A 671 30.38 9.08 5.82
C VAL A 671 31.32 10.11 5.21
N ALA A 672 31.69 11.13 6.00
CA ALA A 672 32.64 12.15 5.59
C ALA A 672 33.98 11.56 5.12
N GLY A 673 34.53 12.10 4.04
CA GLY A 673 35.80 11.67 3.45
C GLY A 673 35.76 10.33 2.69
N GLN A 674 34.66 9.58 2.75
CA GLN A 674 34.48 8.36 1.95
C GLN A 674 33.93 8.70 0.57
N LEU A 675 34.47 8.04 -0.46
CA LEU A 675 33.94 8.15 -1.82
C LEU A 675 32.63 7.36 -1.92
N TYR A 676 31.68 7.89 -2.68
CA TYR A 676 30.45 7.18 -3.01
C TYR A 676 30.76 5.82 -3.66
N ASP A 677 30.22 4.76 -3.05
CA ASP A 677 30.25 3.40 -3.56
C ASP A 677 28.84 3.00 -4.03
N PRO A 678 28.64 2.70 -5.33
CA PRO A 678 27.34 2.32 -5.87
C PRO A 678 26.80 0.97 -5.38
N ASP A 679 27.65 0.14 -4.75
CA ASP A 679 27.31 -1.16 -4.20
C ASP A 679 26.83 -1.06 -2.73
N VAL A 680 27.03 0.08 -2.08
CA VAL A 680 26.53 0.35 -0.73
C VAL A 680 25.17 1.04 -0.80
N PRO A 681 24.09 0.43 -0.30
CA PRO A 681 22.76 1.03 -0.35
C PRO A 681 22.66 2.24 0.59
N THR A 682 22.04 3.32 0.11
CA THR A 682 21.70 4.52 0.90
C THR A 682 20.37 4.33 1.62
N PHE A 683 20.11 5.11 2.68
CA PHE A 683 18.82 5.09 3.39
C PHE A 683 17.60 5.47 2.51
N LEU A 684 17.81 6.16 1.37
CA LEU A 684 16.77 6.46 0.37
C LEU A 684 16.37 5.25 -0.50
N ALA A 685 17.22 4.24 -0.65
CA ALA A 685 17.07 3.22 -1.69
C ALA A 685 15.77 2.42 -1.53
N ALA A 686 15.54 1.88 -0.33
CA ALA A 686 14.36 1.07 -0.06
C ALA A 686 13.04 1.88 -0.08
N PRO A 687 12.96 3.10 0.51
CA PRO A 687 11.78 3.96 0.34
C PRO A 687 11.42 4.26 -1.11
N LEU A 688 12.43 4.47 -1.97
CA LEU A 688 12.21 4.72 -3.39
C LEU A 688 11.72 3.48 -4.13
N GLU A 689 12.24 2.29 -3.81
CA GLU A 689 11.76 1.02 -4.36
C GLU A 689 10.32 0.72 -3.92
N ASP A 690 10.01 0.92 -2.64
CA ASP A 690 8.66 0.75 -2.08
C ASP A 690 7.67 1.70 -2.76
N LEU A 691 8.05 2.96 -2.96
CA LEU A 691 7.25 3.95 -3.69
C LEU A 691 7.01 3.53 -5.15
N ALA A 692 8.07 3.10 -5.83
CA ALA A 692 8.00 2.66 -7.23
C ALA A 692 7.09 1.45 -7.41
N ALA A 693 7.13 0.50 -6.47
CA ALA A 693 6.25 -0.66 -6.45
C ALA A 693 4.80 -0.27 -6.13
N LYS A 694 4.58 0.48 -5.03
CA LYS A 694 3.26 0.91 -4.56
C LYS A 694 2.48 1.67 -5.64
N ARG A 695 3.15 2.54 -6.40
CA ARG A 695 2.54 3.35 -7.47
C ARG A 695 2.67 2.73 -8.86
N GLN A 696 3.30 1.56 -8.98
CA GLN A 696 3.60 0.90 -10.25
C GLN A 696 4.27 1.85 -11.28
N LEU A 697 5.16 2.73 -10.82
CA LEU A 697 5.64 3.88 -11.60
C LEU A 697 6.22 3.49 -12.97
N LYS A 698 6.93 2.37 -13.03
CA LYS A 698 7.50 1.86 -14.29
C LYS A 698 6.42 1.46 -15.30
N ALA A 699 5.35 0.81 -14.83
CA ALA A 699 4.24 0.38 -15.66
C ALA A 699 3.43 1.59 -16.13
N VAL A 700 3.12 2.52 -15.21
CA VAL A 700 2.40 3.76 -15.52
C VAL A 700 3.18 4.62 -16.52
N ALA A 701 4.50 4.80 -16.35
CA ALA A 701 5.32 5.57 -17.27
C ALA A 701 5.43 4.94 -18.68
N ALA A 702 5.42 3.61 -18.77
CA ALA A 702 5.36 2.91 -20.05
C ALA A 702 3.98 3.09 -20.71
N TRP A 703 2.92 2.87 -19.93
CA TRP A 703 1.53 3.02 -20.39
C TRP A 703 1.21 4.45 -20.81
N ALA A 704 1.63 5.48 -20.07
CA ALA A 704 1.37 6.88 -20.38
C ALA A 704 1.96 7.29 -21.74
N ARG A 705 3.14 6.75 -22.11
CA ARG A 705 3.71 6.97 -23.45
C ARG A 705 2.88 6.30 -24.55
N ALA A 706 2.35 5.11 -24.29
CA ALA A 706 1.43 4.46 -25.21
C ALA A 706 0.11 5.24 -25.33
N TRP A 707 -0.37 5.80 -24.22
CA TRP A 707 -1.56 6.64 -24.17
C TRP A 707 -1.42 7.92 -25.01
N GLU A 708 -0.32 8.65 -24.86
CA GLU A 708 -0.05 9.84 -25.69
C GLU A 708 -0.02 9.50 -27.19
N GLY A 709 0.52 8.34 -27.57
CA GLY A 709 0.45 7.86 -28.95
C GLY A 709 -0.97 7.48 -29.41
N ALA A 710 -1.80 6.97 -28.49
CA ALA A 710 -3.16 6.54 -28.77
C ALA A 710 -4.18 7.70 -28.88
N LYS A 711 -3.91 8.85 -28.25
CA LYS A 711 -4.79 10.03 -28.28
C LYS A 711 -5.13 10.49 -29.70
N SER A 712 -4.14 10.53 -30.60
CA SER A 712 -4.38 10.91 -32.00
C SER A 712 -5.35 9.94 -32.68
N ALA A 713 -5.20 8.63 -32.46
CA ALA A 713 -6.08 7.63 -33.04
C ALA A 713 -7.50 7.76 -32.50
N LEU A 714 -7.63 8.02 -31.19
CA LEU A 714 -8.92 8.23 -30.54
C LEU A 714 -9.65 9.47 -31.09
N HIS A 715 -8.94 10.60 -31.22
CA HIS A 715 -9.45 11.84 -31.81
C HIS A 715 -9.84 11.67 -33.29
N ASP A 716 -9.23 10.73 -34.01
CA ASP A 716 -9.57 10.39 -35.40
C ASP A 716 -10.65 9.30 -35.52
N GLY A 717 -11.22 8.86 -34.38
CA GLY A 717 -12.27 7.85 -34.34
C GLY A 717 -11.80 6.41 -34.59
N ASP A 718 -10.49 6.15 -34.53
CA ASP A 718 -9.89 4.82 -34.58
C ASP A 718 -9.76 4.23 -33.16
N VAL A 719 -10.91 3.91 -32.57
CA VAL A 719 -10.98 3.26 -31.25
C VAL A 719 -10.29 1.89 -31.26
N ALA A 720 -10.18 1.20 -32.40
CA ALA A 720 -9.49 -0.09 -32.46
C ALA A 720 -8.00 0.02 -32.11
N ALA A 721 -7.35 1.11 -32.54
CA ALA A 721 -5.95 1.37 -32.20
C ALA A 721 -5.75 1.82 -30.74
N ALA A 722 -6.76 2.43 -30.11
CA ALA A 722 -6.66 2.97 -28.75
C ALA A 722 -7.27 2.06 -27.66
N ALA A 723 -8.19 1.15 -28.02
CA ALA A 723 -9.03 0.41 -27.07
C ALA A 723 -8.23 -0.40 -26.05
N GLN A 724 -7.16 -1.08 -26.50
CA GLN A 724 -6.33 -1.87 -25.61
C GLN A 724 -5.67 -0.99 -24.53
N VAL A 725 -5.11 0.15 -24.93
CA VAL A 725 -4.48 1.10 -24.00
C VAL A 725 -5.51 1.70 -23.04
N MET A 726 -6.72 1.99 -23.52
CA MET A 726 -7.83 2.44 -22.67
C MET A 726 -8.22 1.36 -21.64
N LEU A 727 -8.35 0.10 -22.05
CA LEU A 727 -8.69 -1.00 -21.14
C LEU A 727 -7.61 -1.23 -20.07
N GLU A 728 -6.34 -1.18 -20.47
CA GLU A 728 -5.19 -1.29 -19.56
C GLU A 728 -5.18 -0.20 -18.50
N SER A 729 -5.74 0.97 -18.78
CA SER A 729 -5.82 2.06 -17.80
C SER A 729 -6.49 1.64 -16.49
N LYS A 730 -7.41 0.67 -16.52
CA LYS A 730 -8.12 0.16 -15.33
C LYS A 730 -7.22 -0.51 -14.29
N MET A 731 -6.02 -0.92 -14.68
CA MET A 731 -5.03 -1.51 -13.77
C MET A 731 -4.34 -0.47 -12.88
N PHE A 732 -4.53 0.83 -13.19
CA PHE A 732 -3.87 1.94 -12.52
C PHE A 732 -4.88 2.82 -11.76
N ASP A 733 -4.41 3.49 -10.72
CA ASP A 733 -5.25 4.37 -9.90
C ASP A 733 -5.34 5.76 -10.53
N ARG A 734 -6.57 6.18 -10.89
CA ARG A 734 -6.85 7.48 -11.52
C ARG A 734 -6.49 8.69 -10.65
N ARG A 735 -6.35 8.52 -9.32
CA ARG A 735 -6.04 9.64 -8.41
C ARG A 735 -4.62 10.18 -8.57
N TYR A 736 -3.69 9.35 -9.06
CA TYR A 736 -2.26 9.68 -9.10
C TYR A 736 -1.73 9.94 -10.50
N SER A 737 -2.57 9.88 -11.54
CA SER A 737 -2.13 10.22 -12.89
C SER A 737 -3.29 10.82 -13.68
N LYS A 738 -3.12 12.06 -14.13
CA LYS A 738 -4.04 12.77 -15.01
C LYS A 738 -4.24 12.01 -16.32
N ALA A 739 -3.19 11.41 -16.86
CA ALA A 739 -3.27 10.58 -18.06
C ALA A 739 -4.16 9.35 -17.82
N VAL A 740 -3.99 8.65 -16.69
CA VAL A 740 -4.86 7.52 -16.31
C VAL A 740 -6.30 7.97 -16.12
N ALA A 741 -6.51 9.07 -15.38
CA ALA A 741 -7.84 9.64 -15.16
C ALA A 741 -8.54 10.01 -16.48
N GLU A 742 -7.83 10.66 -17.39
CA GLU A 742 -8.31 11.02 -18.72
C GLU A 742 -8.73 9.76 -19.50
N ALA A 743 -7.86 8.75 -19.61
CA ALA A 743 -8.17 7.51 -20.32
C ALA A 743 -9.35 6.75 -19.71
N GLN A 744 -9.40 6.66 -18.37
CA GLN A 744 -10.51 6.02 -17.67
C GLN A 744 -11.81 6.79 -17.86
N ASN A 745 -11.80 8.12 -17.80
CA ASN A 745 -13.00 8.94 -18.04
C ASN A 745 -13.51 8.77 -19.47
N GLN A 746 -12.62 8.73 -20.46
CA GLN A 746 -13.00 8.49 -21.85
C GLN A 746 -13.55 7.07 -22.07
N LEU A 747 -12.98 6.07 -21.40
CA LEU A 747 -13.49 4.70 -21.41
C LEU A 747 -14.85 4.60 -20.71
N ASP A 748 -15.01 5.22 -19.55
CA ASP A 748 -16.25 5.23 -18.78
C ASP A 748 -17.37 5.91 -19.59
N ALA A 749 -17.08 7.01 -20.28
CA ALA A 749 -18.03 7.68 -21.19
C ALA A 749 -18.46 6.77 -22.35
N LEU A 750 -17.51 6.07 -22.98
CA LEU A 750 -17.81 5.11 -24.05
C LEU A 750 -18.65 3.94 -23.53
N LEU A 751 -18.28 3.35 -22.39
CA LEU A 751 -19.03 2.26 -21.77
C LEU A 751 -20.45 2.70 -21.40
N ALA A 752 -20.61 3.89 -20.83
CA ALA A 752 -21.92 4.45 -20.51
C ALA A 752 -22.79 4.63 -21.76
N ALA A 753 -22.22 5.14 -22.86
CA ALA A 753 -22.93 5.29 -24.12
C ALA A 753 -23.33 3.94 -24.74
N VAL A 754 -22.48 2.91 -24.63
CA VAL A 754 -22.78 1.55 -25.09
C VAL A 754 -23.84 0.87 -24.22
N ASP A 755 -23.74 1.00 -22.89
CA ASP A 755 -24.70 0.43 -21.96
C ASP A 755 -26.07 1.11 -22.08
N ALA A 756 -26.09 2.40 -22.45
CA ALA A 756 -27.29 3.19 -22.74
C ALA A 756 -27.51 3.45 -24.25
N ILE A 757 -27.18 2.48 -25.11
CA ILE A 757 -27.16 2.67 -26.57
C ILE A 757 -28.47 3.16 -27.19
N GLN A 758 -29.62 2.86 -26.56
CA GLN A 758 -30.91 3.40 -27.00
C GLN A 758 -30.96 4.92 -26.87
N MET A 759 -30.55 5.45 -25.71
CA MET A 759 -30.54 6.88 -25.43
C MET A 759 -29.54 7.61 -26.32
N ALA A 760 -28.37 7.01 -26.56
CA ALA A 760 -27.41 7.51 -27.54
C ALA A 760 -28.02 7.59 -28.95
N GLY A 761 -28.72 6.53 -29.38
CA GLY A 761 -29.44 6.50 -30.66
C GLY A 761 -30.53 7.57 -30.79
N GLU A 762 -31.29 7.84 -29.73
CA GLU A 762 -32.29 8.92 -29.69
C GLU A 762 -31.63 10.31 -29.76
N ALA A 763 -30.46 10.50 -29.13
CA ALA A 763 -29.68 11.72 -29.25
C ALA A 763 -29.21 11.93 -30.70
N PHE A 764 -28.66 10.89 -31.34
CA PHE A 764 -28.22 10.97 -32.75
C PHE A 764 -29.36 11.28 -33.71
N GLN A 765 -30.58 10.79 -33.44
CA GLN A 765 -31.77 11.17 -34.22
C GLN A 765 -32.14 12.64 -34.06
N ARG A 766 -32.09 13.19 -32.83
CA ARG A 766 -32.38 14.61 -32.58
C ARG A 766 -31.39 15.54 -33.28
N GLU A 767 -30.14 15.11 -33.42
CA GLU A 767 -29.04 15.88 -34.02
C GLU A 767 -28.85 15.63 -35.53
N GLY A 768 -29.59 14.68 -36.11
CA GLY A 768 -29.47 14.32 -37.52
C GLY A 768 -28.13 13.65 -37.88
N THR A 769 -27.57 12.91 -36.93
CA THR A 769 -26.26 12.23 -36.97
C THR A 769 -26.40 10.71 -36.83
N GLU A 770 -27.56 10.15 -37.19
CA GLU A 770 -27.89 8.72 -37.04
C GLU A 770 -26.84 7.74 -37.60
N PRO A 771 -26.10 8.03 -38.69
CA PRO A 771 -25.04 7.14 -39.14
C PRO A 771 -23.96 6.82 -38.09
N ALA A 772 -23.79 7.66 -37.06
CA ALA A 772 -22.84 7.43 -35.97
C ALA A 772 -23.20 6.20 -35.10
N ILE A 773 -24.45 5.74 -35.12
CA ILE A 773 -24.86 4.56 -34.34
C ILE A 773 -24.12 3.29 -34.79
N GLU A 774 -23.79 3.15 -36.07
CA GLU A 774 -23.06 1.98 -36.56
C GLU A 774 -21.62 1.97 -36.01
N ALA A 775 -20.99 3.14 -35.90
CA ALA A 775 -19.66 3.27 -35.29
C ALA A 775 -19.69 2.89 -33.80
N LEU A 776 -20.68 3.37 -33.04
CA LEU A 776 -20.80 3.02 -31.62
C LEU A 776 -21.05 1.52 -31.41
N VAL A 777 -21.85 0.89 -32.30
CA VAL A 777 -22.07 -0.56 -32.30
C VAL A 777 -20.77 -1.33 -32.61
N GLU A 778 -19.97 -0.84 -33.55
CA GLU A 778 -18.66 -1.41 -33.89
C GLU A 778 -17.62 -1.26 -32.77
N TRP A 779 -17.69 -0.18 -31.98
CA TRP A 779 -16.77 0.08 -30.87
C TRP A 779 -17.06 -0.76 -29.62
N ALA A 780 -18.32 -1.12 -29.37
CA ALA A 780 -18.71 -1.91 -28.21
C ALA A 780 -17.85 -3.18 -27.95
N PRO A 781 -17.64 -4.08 -28.94
CA PRO A 781 -16.83 -5.28 -28.69
C PRO A 781 -15.36 -4.97 -28.41
N LEU A 782 -14.82 -3.84 -28.89
CA LEU A 782 -13.42 -3.46 -28.66
C LEU A 782 -13.14 -3.14 -27.19
N VAL A 783 -14.17 -2.74 -26.44
CA VAL A 783 -14.10 -2.44 -25.00
C VAL A 783 -14.76 -3.52 -24.14
N GLY A 784 -14.92 -4.72 -24.68
CA GLY A 784 -15.47 -5.87 -23.96
C GLY A 784 -16.97 -5.78 -23.66
N ARG A 785 -17.74 -5.10 -24.53
CA ARG A 785 -19.20 -5.04 -24.45
C ARG A 785 -19.86 -5.71 -25.65
N GLU A 786 -20.87 -6.54 -25.39
CA GLU A 786 -21.67 -7.16 -26.44
C GLU A 786 -23.07 -6.56 -26.45
N ILE A 787 -23.51 -6.05 -27.60
CA ILE A 787 -24.86 -5.51 -27.77
C ILE A 787 -25.78 -6.65 -28.23
N PRO A 788 -26.84 -7.00 -27.45
CA PRO A 788 -27.70 -8.12 -27.81
C PRO A 788 -28.35 -7.93 -29.19
N ALA A 789 -28.40 -8.99 -30.00
CA ALA A 789 -29.00 -8.94 -31.33
C ALA A 789 -30.47 -8.46 -31.34
N LYS A 790 -31.19 -8.64 -30.22
CA LYS A 790 -32.55 -8.14 -30.03
C LYS A 790 -32.59 -6.60 -29.99
N VAL A 791 -31.66 -5.98 -29.25
CA VAL A 791 -31.51 -4.51 -29.16
C VAL A 791 -31.23 -3.94 -30.54
N LEU A 792 -30.26 -4.53 -31.26
CA LEU A 792 -29.91 -4.13 -32.63
C LEU A 792 -31.10 -4.22 -33.61
N LYS A 793 -31.93 -5.26 -33.52
CA LYS A 793 -33.03 -5.54 -34.46
C LYS A 793 -34.34 -4.83 -34.14
N ARG A 794 -34.62 -4.56 -32.86
CA ARG A 794 -35.89 -3.95 -32.42
C ARG A 794 -35.72 -2.50 -32.03
N GLU A 795 -34.77 -2.22 -31.15
CA GLU A 795 -34.70 -0.95 -30.43
C GLU A 795 -33.92 0.09 -31.23
N LEU A 796 -32.80 -0.30 -31.84
CA LEU A 796 -32.02 0.59 -32.72
C LEU A 796 -32.48 0.61 -34.18
N LYS A 797 -33.54 -0.14 -34.52
CA LYS A 797 -34.01 -0.27 -35.91
C LYS A 797 -34.34 1.09 -36.55
N ALA A 798 -34.99 1.97 -35.80
CA ALA A 798 -35.41 3.29 -36.27
C ALA A 798 -34.21 4.19 -36.62
N VAL A 799 -33.12 4.09 -35.86
CA VAL A 799 -31.88 4.86 -36.08
C VAL A 799 -31.08 4.25 -37.24
N ARG A 800 -30.81 2.94 -37.19
CA ARG A 800 -29.98 2.22 -38.18
C ARG A 800 -30.58 2.15 -39.59
N THR A 801 -31.91 2.12 -39.68
CA THR A 801 -32.64 2.03 -40.96
C THR A 801 -33.51 3.24 -41.25
N GLY A 802 -33.30 4.32 -40.47
CA GLY A 802 -33.97 5.60 -40.63
C GLY A 802 -33.66 6.28 -41.97
N ARG A 803 -34.36 7.38 -42.24
CA ARG A 803 -34.22 8.14 -43.49
C ARG A 803 -32.78 8.64 -43.67
N LEU A 804 -32.20 9.29 -42.66
CA LEU A 804 -30.87 9.90 -42.75
C LEU A 804 -29.76 8.84 -42.84
N ALA A 805 -29.89 7.71 -42.13
CA ALA A 805 -28.97 6.57 -42.28
C ALA A 805 -28.95 5.98 -43.71
N LYS A 806 -30.12 5.91 -44.38
CA LYS A 806 -30.20 5.49 -45.79
C LYS A 806 -29.63 6.54 -46.73
N GLN A 807 -29.92 7.81 -46.49
CA GLN A 807 -29.40 8.91 -47.31
C GLN A 807 -27.88 9.02 -47.22
N TRP A 808 -27.28 8.77 -46.05
CA TRP A 808 -25.82 8.69 -45.90
C TRP A 808 -25.18 7.59 -46.77
N LYS A 809 -25.77 6.38 -46.78
CA LYS A 809 -25.32 5.30 -47.68
C LYS A 809 -25.45 5.66 -49.16
N THR A 810 -26.48 6.42 -49.52
CA THR A 810 -26.64 6.96 -50.88
C THR A 810 -25.59 8.03 -51.18
N ALA A 811 -25.30 8.93 -50.24
CA ALA A 811 -24.26 9.95 -50.37
C ALA A 811 -22.89 9.34 -50.66
N LEU A 812 -22.47 8.32 -49.89
CA LEU A 812 -21.21 7.61 -50.11
C LEU A 812 -21.13 7.00 -51.51
N ARG A 813 -22.20 6.38 -52.00
CA ARG A 813 -22.25 5.78 -53.34
C ARG A 813 -22.17 6.83 -54.46
N LEU A 814 -22.80 7.99 -54.28
CA LEU A 814 -22.70 9.10 -55.24
C LEU A 814 -21.30 9.73 -55.22
N ALA A 815 -20.71 9.87 -54.04
CA ALA A 815 -19.35 10.35 -53.86
C ALA A 815 -18.32 9.43 -54.56
N GLU A 816 -18.44 8.11 -54.44
CA GLU A 816 -17.61 7.14 -55.18
C GLU A 816 -17.72 7.29 -56.70
N LYS A 817 -18.90 7.60 -57.22
CA LYS A 817 -19.10 7.83 -58.67
C LYS A 817 -18.33 9.05 -59.15
N ILE A 818 -18.28 10.13 -58.37
CA ILE A 818 -17.59 11.38 -58.73
C ILE A 818 -16.11 11.12 -59.03
N VAL A 819 -15.44 10.25 -58.28
CA VAL A 819 -13.99 9.99 -58.41
C VAL A 819 -13.64 8.84 -59.37
N THR A 820 -14.62 8.08 -59.84
CA THR A 820 -14.42 6.91 -60.72
C THR A 820 -14.60 7.21 -62.21
N TYR A 821 -15.03 8.43 -62.58
CA TYR A 821 -15.17 8.81 -63.98
C TYR A 821 -13.83 8.83 -64.73
N LYS A 822 -13.77 8.11 -65.86
CA LYS A 822 -12.67 8.13 -66.85
C LYS A 822 -13.21 8.69 -68.18
N GLY A 823 -12.65 9.78 -68.70
CA GLY A 823 -13.06 10.34 -70.00
C GLY A 823 -12.96 11.87 -70.11
N LYS A 824 -13.47 12.44 -71.21
CA LYS A 824 -13.26 13.85 -71.61
C LYS A 824 -14.06 14.90 -70.84
N GLU A 825 -15.09 14.53 -70.05
CA GLU A 825 -15.88 15.50 -69.25
C GLU A 825 -16.18 15.00 -67.81
N PRO A 826 -15.15 14.87 -66.93
CA PRO A 826 -15.34 14.46 -65.53
C PRO A 826 -16.16 15.47 -64.71
N ALA A 827 -16.00 16.76 -65.00
CA ALA A 827 -16.63 17.85 -64.25
C ALA A 827 -18.15 17.90 -64.39
N GLU A 828 -18.69 17.62 -65.57
CA GLU A 828 -20.13 17.68 -65.83
C GLU A 828 -20.87 16.53 -65.15
N ARG A 829 -20.33 15.31 -65.23
CA ARG A 829 -20.88 14.14 -64.52
C ARG A 829 -20.71 14.22 -63.00
N ALA A 830 -19.65 14.87 -62.52
CA ALA A 830 -19.51 15.15 -61.09
C ALA A 830 -20.62 16.09 -60.61
N ARG A 831 -20.97 17.14 -61.38
CA ARG A 831 -22.07 18.06 -61.07
C ARG A 831 -23.42 17.34 -60.99
N GLU A 832 -23.72 16.41 -61.89
CA GLU A 832 -24.97 15.62 -61.82
C GLU A 832 -25.10 14.81 -60.52
N ASN A 833 -24.01 14.21 -60.04
CA ASN A 833 -24.02 13.49 -58.76
C ASN A 833 -24.09 14.45 -57.57
N LEU A 834 -23.43 15.62 -57.63
CA LEU A 834 -23.54 16.64 -56.60
C LEU A 834 -24.96 17.20 -56.49
N ASP A 835 -25.64 17.44 -57.61
CA ASP A 835 -27.06 17.84 -57.62
C ASP A 835 -27.95 16.78 -56.96
N SER A 836 -27.66 15.50 -57.20
CA SER A 836 -28.34 14.40 -56.52
C SER A 836 -28.03 14.35 -55.02
N MET A 837 -26.81 14.72 -54.62
CA MET A 837 -26.39 14.78 -53.21
C MET A 837 -27.01 15.97 -52.47
N ARG A 838 -27.26 17.12 -53.12
CA ARG A 838 -27.96 18.28 -52.53
C ARG A 838 -29.36 17.96 -52.01
N ALA A 839 -30.02 16.97 -52.62
CA ALA A 839 -31.34 16.53 -52.20
C ALA A 839 -31.31 15.60 -50.96
N LEU A 840 -30.12 15.21 -50.48
CA LEU A 840 -29.95 14.38 -49.30
C LEU A 840 -29.97 15.26 -48.03
N GLU A 841 -30.68 14.81 -47.01
CA GLU A 841 -30.74 15.46 -45.70
C GLU A 841 -29.73 14.80 -44.75
N GLY A 842 -29.52 15.42 -43.59
CA GLY A 842 -28.65 14.90 -42.54
C GLY A 842 -27.24 15.50 -42.59
N ARG A 843 -26.66 15.67 -41.40
CA ARG A 843 -25.45 16.48 -41.19
C ARG A 843 -24.26 15.97 -42.00
N PHE A 844 -24.04 14.65 -42.02
CA PHE A 844 -22.91 14.06 -42.73
C PHE A 844 -23.02 14.14 -44.26
N ALA A 845 -24.23 13.94 -44.81
CA ALA A 845 -24.44 14.02 -46.25
C ALA A 845 -24.26 15.45 -46.76
N GLN A 846 -24.77 16.44 -46.02
CA GLN A 846 -24.62 17.86 -46.35
C GLN A 846 -23.15 18.32 -46.28
N ALA A 847 -22.43 17.95 -45.22
CA ALA A 847 -21.01 18.27 -45.09
C ALA A 847 -20.16 17.65 -46.21
N LEU A 848 -20.38 16.37 -46.54
CA LEU A 848 -19.67 15.70 -47.62
C LEU A 848 -19.95 16.35 -48.99
N THR A 849 -21.20 16.76 -49.23
CA THR A 849 -21.60 17.44 -50.47
C THR A 849 -20.86 18.77 -50.60
N ALA A 850 -20.88 19.61 -49.57
CA ALA A 850 -20.24 20.92 -49.60
C ALA A 850 -18.72 20.84 -49.87
N GLU A 851 -18.02 19.90 -49.25
CA GLU A 851 -16.57 19.73 -49.48
C GLU A 851 -16.25 19.23 -50.90
N LEU A 852 -17.07 18.32 -51.44
CA LEU A 852 -16.90 17.85 -52.81
C LEU A 852 -17.24 18.94 -53.83
N GLU A 853 -18.25 19.79 -53.57
CA GLU A 853 -18.57 20.94 -54.42
C GLU A 853 -17.39 21.91 -54.51
N GLU A 854 -16.79 22.25 -53.36
CA GLU A 854 -15.63 23.14 -53.31
C GLU A 854 -14.47 22.55 -54.12
N ALA A 855 -14.17 21.26 -53.95
CA ALA A 855 -13.08 20.60 -54.66
C ALA A 855 -13.35 20.45 -56.17
N VAL A 856 -14.59 20.19 -56.59
CA VAL A 856 -14.98 20.11 -58.01
C VAL A 856 -14.98 21.49 -58.66
N ALA A 857 -15.35 22.55 -57.94
CA ALA A 857 -15.38 23.92 -58.47
C ALA A 857 -13.99 24.43 -58.88
N ILE A 858 -12.93 23.92 -58.26
CA ILE A 858 -11.52 24.27 -58.54
C ILE A 858 -10.76 23.16 -59.28
N ASP A 859 -11.46 22.16 -59.83
CA ASP A 859 -10.88 21.00 -60.52
C ASP A 859 -9.80 20.23 -59.71
N ALA A 860 -9.90 20.24 -58.38
CA ALA A 860 -8.97 19.56 -57.48
C ALA A 860 -9.34 18.07 -57.31
N TRP A 861 -9.19 17.28 -58.37
CA TRP A 861 -9.58 15.87 -58.39
C TRP A 861 -8.83 14.98 -57.38
N ASP A 862 -7.58 15.32 -57.03
CA ASP A 862 -6.84 14.64 -55.95
C ASP A 862 -7.42 14.97 -54.57
N ARG A 863 -7.95 16.18 -54.38
CA ARG A 863 -8.69 16.54 -53.16
C ARG A 863 -10.01 15.77 -53.11
N CYS A 864 -10.73 15.64 -54.22
CA CYS A 864 -11.95 14.82 -54.30
C CYS A 864 -11.67 13.36 -53.92
N ARG A 865 -10.62 12.74 -54.47
CA ARG A 865 -10.22 11.37 -54.14
C ARG A 865 -10.00 11.17 -52.64
N ARG A 866 -9.30 12.11 -51.98
CA ARG A 866 -9.10 12.08 -50.52
C ARG A 866 -10.40 12.23 -49.75
N ILE A 867 -11.23 13.24 -50.08
CA ILE A 867 -12.53 13.48 -49.44
C ILE A 867 -13.41 12.22 -49.50
N VAL A 868 -13.49 11.56 -50.66
CA VAL A 868 -14.30 10.34 -50.85
C VAL A 868 -13.71 9.17 -50.07
N SER A 869 -12.39 9.01 -50.07
CA SER A 869 -11.70 7.97 -49.30
C SER A 869 -11.94 8.10 -47.80
N ASP A 870 -11.97 9.33 -47.27
CA ASP A 870 -12.13 9.62 -45.84
C ASP A 870 -13.61 9.68 -45.42
N ALA A 871 -14.54 9.79 -46.39
CA ALA A 871 -15.97 9.96 -46.13
C ALA A 871 -16.57 8.89 -45.19
N PRO A 872 -16.27 7.58 -45.32
CA PRO A 872 -16.81 6.56 -44.42
C PRO A 872 -16.45 6.77 -42.95
N ASN A 873 -15.33 7.43 -42.65
CA ASN A 873 -14.87 7.68 -41.27
C ASN A 873 -15.54 8.90 -40.62
N ARG A 874 -16.27 9.74 -41.36
CA ARG A 874 -16.91 10.96 -40.81
C ARG A 874 -17.79 10.70 -39.58
N PRO A 875 -18.67 9.68 -39.55
CA PRO A 875 -19.46 9.42 -38.35
C PRO A 875 -18.60 9.03 -37.14
N ARG A 876 -17.47 8.33 -37.35
CA ARG A 876 -16.52 7.96 -36.28
C ARG A 876 -15.79 9.18 -35.73
N VAL A 877 -15.27 10.03 -36.62
CA VAL A 877 -14.59 11.29 -36.25
C VAL A 877 -15.53 12.22 -35.51
N TRP A 878 -16.78 12.34 -35.99
CA TRP A 878 -17.81 13.12 -35.30
C TRP A 878 -18.14 12.57 -33.92
N LEU A 879 -18.30 11.24 -33.81
CA LEU A 879 -18.59 10.59 -32.54
C LEU A 879 -17.46 10.84 -31.53
N ALA A 880 -16.21 10.74 -31.96
CA ALA A 880 -15.04 11.05 -31.12
C ALA A 880 -15.01 12.53 -30.68
N ARG A 881 -14.99 13.45 -31.65
CA ARG A 881 -14.69 14.87 -31.38
C ARG A 881 -15.86 15.67 -30.86
N GLU A 882 -17.07 15.39 -31.34
CA GLU A 882 -18.25 16.20 -30.99
C GLU A 882 -19.15 15.54 -29.95
N TYR A 883 -19.35 14.23 -30.03
CA TYR A 883 -20.22 13.54 -29.07
C TYR A 883 -19.48 13.21 -27.76
N PHE A 884 -18.27 12.67 -27.85
CA PHE A 884 -17.47 12.36 -26.66
C PHE A 884 -16.52 13.49 -26.22
N GLY A 885 -16.18 14.43 -27.12
CA GLY A 885 -15.30 15.56 -26.80
C GLY A 885 -13.85 15.14 -26.56
N TRP A 886 -13.39 14.09 -27.26
CA TRP A 886 -12.01 13.60 -27.20
C TRP A 886 -11.02 14.48 -27.94
#